data_AF-A0A2T0UBQ3-F1
#
_entry.id   AF-A0A2T0UBQ3-F1
#
_cell.length_a   1.000
_cell.length_b   1.000
_cell.length_c   1.000
_cell.angle_alpha   90.00
_cell.angle_beta   90.00
_cell.angle_gamma   90.00
#
_symmetry.space_group_name_H-M   'P 1'
#
loop_
_entity.id
_entity.type
_entity.pdbx_description
1 polymer ?
#
loop_
_entity_poly.entity_id
_entity_poly.type
_entity_poly.pdbx_seq_one_letter_code
_entity_poly.pdbx_strand_id
1 'polypeptide(L)'
;MKLKALILTGLLVSSCLISSAQRLMENLGRGLVAINKGNGVVYLGWRLLGTDSEDIAFNLYRSTNGSKPLKLNSLPLTLTTDFEDSRADLSKHNSYFVKTVIKGKETETSDPFLLAANPPAVPYLSVPLQTPAGYTPNDASVGDLDGDGEYEIIIHQVGVGRDNSHAGITSAPILEAYKLDGTFLWRINLGRNIREGAHYTQFMVYDLDGDGKAEIACKTADGTIDGQGNCIGDSTKDWRNSRGYILKGPEYLTVFDGLTGAAVSTVKYLPGRHPDKEDPDQEEMAAVWGDGNGNRMDRFLGGVAYLDGRNASLIMCRGYYTRSVIAAWDFKDKKLTSRWIFDSDASAENRKYRGQGNHSLTIADVDADGKDEIVYGAMTLDDDGRGLYSTGIGHGDALHVSDLDPSRPGLEVFDIQERFGDAGASFRDARTGEVIWKKASIKAGDDGEGPGRGLSLDVDPRYEGFESWVAGAGITGMFDVRGNKISEGNPSVNFGIFWDEDMLSELLNSTTVSKWDYLAGKSNVLFDAASYDCVSNNGTKSTPALSADLFGDWREEVMFRTRDGKELRIFTTTIPAKNRLFTFMHDPQYRQSIAWQNVAYNQPPHTGFYIGPNMKPPKRPNIEVTKRHKQAKISQK
;
A
#
# COMPACT_ATOMS: atom_id res chain seq x y z
N MET A 1 -50.84 60.94 -8.24
CA MET A 1 -50.68 59.67 -8.98
C MET A 1 -49.21 59.48 -9.36
N LYS A 2 -48.39 58.90 -8.46
CA LYS A 2 -47.02 58.43 -8.79
C LYS A 2 -46.74 57.20 -7.92
N LEU A 3 -46.71 56.04 -8.57
CA LEU A 3 -46.40 54.73 -8.02
C LEU A 3 -44.86 54.61 -7.94
N LYS A 4 -44.32 54.24 -6.76
CA LYS A 4 -42.91 53.86 -6.62
C LYS A 4 -42.80 52.34 -6.79
N ALA A 5 -42.05 51.90 -7.79
CA ALA A 5 -41.65 50.52 -7.97
C ALA A 5 -40.46 50.20 -7.06
N LEU A 6 -40.57 49.10 -6.32
CA LEU A 6 -39.50 48.51 -5.51
C LEU A 6 -38.85 47.41 -6.36
N ILE A 7 -37.56 47.54 -6.66
CA ILE A 7 -36.78 46.51 -7.36
C ILE A 7 -36.20 45.58 -6.28
N LEU A 8 -36.55 44.30 -6.36
CA LEU A 8 -36.03 43.22 -5.53
C LEU A 8 -34.85 42.58 -6.28
N THR A 9 -33.62 42.78 -5.80
CA THR A 9 -32.43 42.06 -6.30
C THR A 9 -32.34 40.72 -5.58
N GLY A 10 -32.64 39.63 -6.27
CA GLY A 10 -32.38 38.27 -5.80
C GLY A 10 -30.93 37.89 -6.01
N LEU A 11 -30.20 37.60 -4.93
CA LEU A 11 -28.93 36.87 -4.98
C LEU A 11 -29.23 35.41 -5.37
N LEU A 12 -28.84 35.01 -6.59
CA LEU A 12 -28.65 33.60 -6.93
C LEU A 12 -27.30 33.16 -6.36
N VAL A 13 -27.32 32.44 -5.24
CA VAL A 13 -26.20 31.59 -4.82
C VAL A 13 -26.27 30.34 -5.69
N SER A 14 -25.51 30.29 -6.78
CA SER A 14 -25.22 29.03 -7.47
C SER A 14 -24.35 28.19 -6.55
N SER A 15 -24.96 27.27 -5.82
CA SER A 15 -24.26 26.13 -5.25
C SER A 15 -23.68 25.31 -6.41
N CYS A 16 -22.39 25.45 -6.70
CA CYS A 16 -21.66 24.46 -7.47
C CYS A 16 -21.77 23.15 -6.70
N LEU A 17 -22.62 22.25 -7.18
CA LEU A 17 -22.54 20.84 -6.80
C LEU A 17 -21.23 20.33 -7.39
N ILE A 18 -20.20 20.18 -6.56
CA ILE A 18 -18.99 19.46 -6.93
C ILE A 18 -19.44 18.02 -7.17
N SER A 19 -19.56 17.64 -8.43
CA SER A 19 -19.87 16.28 -8.85
C SER A 19 -18.59 15.46 -8.72
N SER A 20 -18.34 14.90 -7.53
CA SER A 20 -17.30 13.88 -7.34
C SER A 20 -17.68 12.65 -8.17
N ALA A 21 -16.82 12.26 -9.11
CA ALA A 21 -16.95 10.97 -9.79
C ALA A 21 -16.67 9.85 -8.78
N GLN A 22 -17.38 8.73 -8.89
CA GLN A 22 -17.18 7.58 -8.00
C GLN A 22 -15.93 6.83 -8.44
N ARG A 23 -14.96 6.63 -7.54
CA ARG A 23 -13.76 5.84 -7.79
C ARG A 23 -14.12 4.40 -8.11
N LEU A 24 -13.50 3.85 -9.15
CA LEU A 24 -13.73 2.50 -9.62
C LEU A 24 -12.78 1.54 -8.89
N MET A 25 -13.31 0.77 -7.94
CA MET A 25 -12.57 -0.14 -7.07
C MET A 25 -12.81 -1.61 -7.43
N GLU A 26 -12.03 -2.51 -6.84
CA GLU A 26 -12.15 -3.95 -7.07
C GLU A 26 -13.49 -4.54 -6.60
N ASN A 27 -13.99 -5.53 -7.32
CA ASN A 27 -15.22 -6.25 -6.96
C ASN A 27 -14.92 -7.45 -6.07
N LEU A 28 -14.67 -7.17 -4.80
CA LEU A 28 -14.24 -8.17 -3.84
C LEU A 28 -15.36 -9.15 -3.43
N GLY A 29 -14.96 -10.41 -3.26
CA GLY A 29 -15.75 -11.42 -2.57
C GLY A 29 -15.83 -11.15 -1.06
N ARG A 30 -16.52 -12.03 -0.32
CA ARG A 30 -16.64 -11.89 1.14
C ARG A 30 -15.34 -12.11 1.89
N GLY A 31 -14.27 -12.58 1.23
CA GLY A 31 -12.97 -12.83 1.87
C GLY A 31 -13.11 -13.70 3.12
N LEU A 32 -13.99 -14.70 3.09
CA LEU A 32 -14.25 -15.51 4.28
C LEU A 32 -13.00 -16.33 4.59
N VAL A 33 -12.47 -16.19 5.80
CA VAL A 33 -11.35 -17.00 6.30
C VAL A 33 -11.80 -17.86 7.47
N ALA A 34 -11.25 -19.07 7.59
CA ALA A 34 -11.46 -19.94 8.76
C ALA A 34 -10.12 -20.43 9.34
N ILE A 35 -9.84 -20.09 10.59
CA ILE A 35 -8.58 -20.41 11.28
C ILE A 35 -8.84 -21.33 12.48
N ASN A 36 -8.13 -22.44 12.55
CA ASN A 36 -8.16 -23.29 13.73
C ASN A 36 -7.35 -22.64 14.88
N LYS A 37 -8.05 -22.11 15.89
CA LYS A 37 -7.43 -21.51 17.09
C LYS A 37 -6.87 -22.55 18.07
N GLY A 38 -7.09 -23.84 17.80
CA GLY A 38 -6.86 -24.93 18.76
C GLY A 38 -8.06 -25.14 19.68
N ASN A 39 -7.96 -26.16 20.54
CA ASN A 39 -9.00 -26.52 21.52
C ASN A 39 -10.41 -26.76 20.91
N GLY A 40 -10.49 -27.13 19.62
CA GLY A 40 -11.75 -27.37 18.93
C GLY A 40 -12.50 -26.10 18.49
N VAL A 41 -11.86 -24.93 18.54
CA VAL A 41 -12.45 -23.65 18.15
C VAL A 41 -11.91 -23.20 16.79
N VAL A 42 -12.84 -22.84 15.89
CA VAL A 42 -12.53 -22.22 14.59
C VAL A 42 -12.95 -20.77 14.64
N TYR A 43 -12.01 -19.87 14.38
CA TYR A 43 -12.30 -18.46 14.10
C TYR A 43 -12.73 -18.27 12.66
N LEU A 44 -13.73 -17.43 12.44
CA LEU A 44 -14.25 -17.05 11.14
C LEU A 44 -14.24 -15.53 11.04
N GLY A 45 -13.77 -14.98 9.93
CA GLY A 45 -13.83 -13.54 9.62
C GLY A 45 -14.27 -13.32 8.17
N TRP A 46 -14.98 -12.24 7.88
CA TRP A 46 -15.40 -11.89 6.51
C TRP A 46 -15.59 -10.37 6.36
N ARG A 47 -15.56 -9.91 5.10
CA ARG A 47 -15.59 -8.48 4.78
C ARG A 47 -17.00 -7.91 4.91
N LEU A 48 -17.08 -6.73 5.51
CA LEU A 48 -18.13 -5.77 5.21
C LEU A 48 -17.70 -4.99 3.96
N LEU A 49 -18.42 -5.13 2.86
CA LEU A 49 -18.04 -4.52 1.59
C LEU A 49 -18.55 -3.08 1.52
N GLY A 50 -17.77 -2.17 0.94
CA GLY A 50 -18.22 -0.79 0.66
C GLY A 50 -19.47 -0.68 -0.24
N THR A 51 -19.87 -1.78 -0.89
CA THR A 51 -21.10 -1.89 -1.67
C THR A 51 -22.33 -2.36 -0.87
N ASP A 52 -22.13 -2.80 0.37
CA ASP A 52 -23.21 -3.26 1.25
C ASP A 52 -24.14 -2.13 1.70
N SER A 53 -25.38 -2.49 2.00
CA SER A 53 -26.32 -1.55 2.64
C SER A 53 -26.00 -1.36 4.13
N GLU A 54 -26.34 -0.20 4.68
CA GLU A 54 -26.11 0.09 6.10
C GLU A 54 -26.86 -0.87 7.06
N ASP A 55 -28.01 -1.40 6.62
CA ASP A 55 -28.86 -2.35 7.35
C ASP A 55 -28.46 -3.82 7.15
N ILE A 56 -27.31 -4.09 6.51
CA ILE A 56 -26.87 -5.47 6.25
C ILE A 56 -26.56 -6.22 7.54
N ALA A 57 -26.98 -7.48 7.58
CA ALA A 57 -26.64 -8.45 8.59
C ALA A 57 -26.15 -9.77 7.96
N PHE A 58 -25.61 -10.69 8.76
CA PHE A 58 -25.01 -11.92 8.26
C PHE A 58 -25.51 -13.17 8.98
N ASN A 59 -25.64 -14.27 8.24
CA ASN A 59 -25.83 -15.61 8.77
C ASN A 59 -24.66 -16.50 8.33
N LEU A 60 -24.13 -17.27 9.28
CA LEU A 60 -22.97 -18.12 9.08
C LEU A 60 -23.41 -19.58 9.01
N TYR A 61 -22.80 -20.33 8.10
CA TYR A 61 -23.13 -21.72 7.84
C TYR A 61 -21.88 -22.58 7.80
N ARG A 62 -22.01 -23.81 8.29
CA ARG A 62 -21.02 -24.87 8.16
C ARG A 62 -21.63 -26.11 7.53
N SER A 63 -20.98 -26.68 6.52
CA SER A 63 -21.20 -28.03 6.02
C SER A 63 -20.02 -28.92 6.39
N THR A 64 -20.25 -29.96 7.19
CA THR A 64 -19.21 -30.91 7.57
C THR A 64 -19.29 -32.13 6.65
N ASN A 65 -18.22 -32.44 5.92
CA ASN A 65 -18.13 -33.54 4.96
C ASN A 65 -19.30 -33.59 3.94
N GLY A 66 -19.71 -32.43 3.41
CA GLY A 66 -20.79 -32.32 2.42
C GLY A 66 -22.21 -32.52 2.99
N SER A 67 -22.37 -32.61 4.32
CA SER A 67 -23.69 -32.66 4.95
C SER A 67 -24.50 -31.37 4.73
N LYS A 68 -25.81 -31.44 4.99
CA LYS A 68 -26.68 -30.26 4.91
C LYS A 68 -26.10 -29.12 5.77
N PRO A 69 -25.94 -27.89 5.22
CA PRO A 69 -25.38 -26.79 5.98
C PRO A 69 -26.15 -26.49 7.27
N LEU A 70 -25.42 -26.40 8.39
CA LEU A 70 -25.91 -25.99 9.69
C LEU A 70 -25.69 -24.48 9.86
N LYS A 71 -26.75 -23.74 10.16
CA LYS A 71 -26.64 -22.33 10.57
C LYS A 71 -26.00 -22.24 11.96
N LEU A 72 -24.98 -21.41 12.11
CA LEU A 72 -24.19 -21.31 13.32
C LEU A 72 -24.75 -20.31 14.35
N ASN A 73 -25.29 -19.20 13.87
CA ASN A 73 -25.86 -18.12 14.69
C ASN A 73 -27.40 -18.23 14.83
N SER A 74 -27.94 -17.82 15.99
CA SER A 74 -29.40 -17.81 16.23
C SER A 74 -30.07 -16.55 15.67
N LEU A 75 -29.44 -15.38 15.84
CA LEU A 75 -29.86 -14.09 15.31
C LEU A 75 -28.87 -13.60 14.25
N PRO A 76 -29.32 -12.89 13.19
CA PRO A 76 -28.41 -12.28 12.21
C PRO A 76 -27.36 -11.39 12.87
N LEU A 77 -26.11 -11.54 12.46
CA LEU A 77 -24.95 -10.83 13.00
C LEU A 77 -24.90 -9.41 12.42
N THR A 78 -24.80 -8.41 13.29
CA THR A 78 -24.84 -6.97 12.92
C THR A 78 -23.77 -6.13 13.58
N LEU A 79 -23.08 -6.63 14.61
CA LEU A 79 -22.11 -5.85 15.40
C LEU A 79 -20.68 -6.00 14.88
N THR A 80 -20.33 -7.19 14.43
CA THR A 80 -19.00 -7.56 13.93
C THR A 80 -19.15 -8.36 12.64
N THR A 81 -18.03 -8.58 11.96
CA THR A 81 -17.95 -9.50 10.82
C THR A 81 -16.98 -10.66 11.10
N ASP A 82 -17.03 -11.15 12.34
CA ASP A 82 -16.32 -12.34 12.81
C ASP A 82 -17.25 -13.27 13.62
N PHE A 83 -16.82 -14.51 13.84
CA PHE A 83 -17.53 -15.52 14.62
C PHE A 83 -16.61 -16.65 15.09
N GLU A 84 -16.88 -17.23 16.26
CA GLU A 84 -16.21 -18.45 16.73
C GLU A 84 -17.12 -19.68 16.69
N ASP A 85 -16.70 -20.72 15.98
CA ASP A 85 -17.36 -22.02 15.96
C ASP A 85 -16.61 -23.05 16.82
N SER A 86 -17.17 -23.31 18.01
CA SER A 86 -16.68 -24.32 18.96
C SER A 86 -17.32 -25.70 18.80
N ARG A 87 -18.13 -25.90 17.75
CA ARG A 87 -18.88 -27.16 17.52
C ARG A 87 -18.40 -27.90 16.27
N ALA A 88 -17.29 -27.49 15.67
CA ALA A 88 -16.76 -28.07 14.45
C ALA A 88 -16.12 -29.44 14.73
N ASP A 89 -16.45 -30.44 13.91
CA ASP A 89 -15.71 -31.70 13.92
C ASP A 89 -14.47 -31.53 13.04
N LEU A 90 -13.35 -31.17 13.68
CA LEU A 90 -12.08 -30.89 13.01
C LEU A 90 -11.43 -32.15 12.41
N SER A 91 -11.91 -33.35 12.72
CA SER A 91 -11.44 -34.58 12.07
C SER A 91 -11.92 -34.73 10.62
N LYS A 92 -12.83 -33.84 10.18
CA LYS A 92 -13.47 -33.84 8.86
C LYS A 92 -13.25 -32.50 8.16
N HIS A 93 -13.44 -32.51 6.84
CA HIS A 93 -13.53 -31.28 6.07
C HIS A 93 -14.75 -30.46 6.52
N ASN A 94 -14.55 -29.17 6.74
CA ASN A 94 -15.60 -28.22 7.06
C ASN A 94 -15.61 -27.10 6.02
N SER A 95 -16.75 -26.90 5.37
CA SER A 95 -16.96 -25.80 4.44
C SER A 95 -17.80 -24.73 5.14
N TYR A 96 -17.26 -23.52 5.25
CA TYR A 96 -17.94 -22.36 5.81
C TYR A 96 -18.39 -21.42 4.71
N PHE A 97 -19.54 -20.79 4.88
CA PHE A 97 -19.99 -19.71 3.98
C PHE A 97 -20.89 -18.73 4.72
N VAL A 98 -20.94 -17.51 4.21
CA VAL A 98 -21.74 -16.41 4.74
C VAL A 98 -22.95 -16.20 3.82
N LYS A 99 -24.09 -15.90 4.42
CA LYS A 99 -25.23 -15.32 3.71
C LYS A 99 -25.55 -13.93 4.23
N THR A 100 -25.76 -13.00 3.32
CA THR A 100 -26.20 -11.65 3.67
C THR A 100 -27.70 -11.65 3.97
N VAL A 101 -28.12 -10.81 4.90
CA VAL A 101 -29.49 -10.65 5.34
C VAL A 101 -29.87 -9.18 5.23
N ILE A 102 -30.88 -8.89 4.41
CA ILE A 102 -31.41 -7.53 4.21
C ILE A 102 -32.90 -7.57 4.50
N LYS A 103 -33.39 -6.66 5.34
CA LYS A 103 -34.81 -6.61 5.76
C LYS A 103 -35.36 -7.98 6.22
N GLY A 104 -34.53 -8.72 6.97
CA GLY A 104 -34.86 -10.03 7.54
C GLY A 104 -34.86 -11.21 6.55
N LYS A 105 -34.43 -11.02 5.30
CA LYS A 105 -34.35 -12.08 4.28
C LYS A 105 -32.91 -12.35 3.88
N GLU A 106 -32.56 -13.63 3.79
CA GLU A 106 -31.30 -14.03 3.16
C GLU A 106 -31.31 -13.67 1.67
N THR A 107 -30.20 -13.12 1.19
CA THR A 107 -30.07 -12.67 -0.20
C THR A 107 -28.91 -13.36 -0.89
N GLU A 108 -27.68 -12.91 -0.69
CA GLU A 108 -26.49 -13.46 -1.34
C GLU A 108 -25.86 -14.58 -0.51
N THR A 109 -25.14 -15.48 -1.19
CA THR A 109 -24.31 -16.52 -0.57
C THR A 109 -22.88 -16.34 -1.04
N SER A 110 -21.94 -16.30 -0.11
CA SER A 110 -20.51 -16.20 -0.42
C SER A 110 -19.99 -17.46 -1.10
N ASP A 111 -18.83 -17.35 -1.75
CA ASP A 111 -18.01 -18.53 -2.00
C ASP A 111 -17.58 -19.14 -0.66
N PRO A 112 -17.48 -20.48 -0.59
CA PRO A 112 -17.17 -21.15 0.65
C PRO A 112 -15.67 -21.19 0.93
N PHE A 113 -15.30 -21.04 2.19
CA PHE A 113 -13.95 -21.40 2.65
C PHE A 113 -13.91 -22.89 3.03
N LEU A 114 -12.95 -23.63 2.48
CA LEU A 114 -12.74 -25.04 2.80
C LEU A 114 -11.65 -25.19 3.86
N LEU A 115 -12.05 -25.50 5.08
CA LEU A 115 -11.14 -25.96 6.13
C LEU A 115 -10.92 -27.46 5.97
N ALA A 116 -9.68 -27.86 5.66
CA ALA A 116 -9.30 -29.26 5.52
C ALA A 116 -9.54 -30.07 6.81
N ALA A 117 -9.62 -31.40 6.69
CA ALA A 117 -9.63 -32.28 7.85
C ALA A 117 -8.30 -32.23 8.61
N ASN A 118 -8.36 -32.25 9.94
CA ASN A 118 -7.23 -32.12 10.86
C ASN A 118 -6.35 -30.89 10.57
N PRO A 119 -6.94 -29.69 10.44
CA PRO A 119 -6.18 -28.49 10.12
C PRO A 119 -5.22 -28.16 11.28
N PRO A 120 -3.99 -27.73 11.01
CA PRO A 120 -3.06 -27.32 12.07
C PRO A 120 -3.64 -26.14 12.87
N ALA A 121 -3.36 -26.11 14.18
CA ALA A 121 -3.74 -24.99 15.03
C ALA A 121 -2.70 -23.87 14.92
N VAL A 122 -2.76 -23.10 13.83
CA VAL A 122 -1.83 -22.02 13.51
C VAL A 122 -2.59 -20.78 13.04
N PRO A 123 -2.12 -19.57 13.36
CA PRO A 123 -2.83 -18.32 13.06
C PRO A 123 -2.53 -17.77 11.64
N TYR A 124 -2.22 -18.63 10.67
CA TYR A 124 -1.85 -18.21 9.33
C TYR A 124 -2.34 -19.15 8.23
N LEU A 125 -2.45 -18.59 7.03
CA LEU A 125 -2.49 -19.34 5.77
C LEU A 125 -1.06 -19.47 5.22
N SER A 126 -0.71 -20.66 4.73
CA SER A 126 0.60 -20.92 4.11
C SER A 126 0.47 -20.93 2.59
N VAL A 127 1.33 -20.18 1.91
CA VAL A 127 1.45 -20.13 0.45
C VAL A 127 2.82 -20.69 0.07
N PRO A 128 2.89 -21.94 -0.40
CA PRO A 128 4.12 -22.52 -0.92
C PRO A 128 4.67 -21.74 -2.12
N LEU A 129 5.97 -21.50 -2.13
CA LEU A 129 6.68 -20.76 -3.17
C LEU A 129 7.60 -21.65 -4.00
N GLN A 130 7.91 -21.18 -5.21
CA GLN A 130 8.91 -21.76 -6.11
C GLN A 130 10.20 -20.94 -6.14
N THR A 131 10.61 -20.43 -4.98
CA THR A 131 11.78 -19.56 -4.81
C THR A 131 13.01 -20.10 -5.54
N PRO A 132 13.57 -19.35 -6.52
CA PRO A 132 14.75 -19.78 -7.24
C PRO A 132 15.98 -19.96 -6.33
N ALA A 133 16.89 -20.86 -6.71
CA ALA A 133 18.14 -21.04 -5.97
C ALA A 133 18.96 -19.74 -5.92
N GLY A 134 19.37 -19.34 -4.71
CA GLY A 134 20.12 -18.09 -4.48
C GLY A 134 19.24 -16.83 -4.37
N TYR A 135 17.92 -17.00 -4.30
CA TYR A 135 16.96 -15.92 -4.09
C TYR A 135 16.23 -16.09 -2.75
N THR A 136 15.63 -14.99 -2.29
CA THR A 136 14.73 -14.93 -1.14
C THR A 136 13.47 -14.14 -1.51
N PRO A 137 12.28 -14.55 -1.05
CA PRO A 137 11.08 -13.73 -1.18
C PRO A 137 11.29 -12.39 -0.47
N ASN A 138 10.77 -11.28 -0.99
CA ASN A 138 10.94 -9.95 -0.40
C ASN A 138 9.60 -9.21 -0.35
N ASP A 139 9.55 -7.98 -0.88
CA ASP A 139 8.33 -7.17 -0.94
C ASP A 139 7.27 -7.84 -1.81
N ALA A 140 6.02 -7.71 -1.39
CA ALA A 140 4.87 -8.19 -2.14
C ALA A 140 3.88 -7.05 -2.42
N SER A 141 2.98 -7.29 -3.36
CA SER A 141 1.75 -6.54 -3.59
C SER A 141 0.63 -7.52 -3.92
N VAL A 142 -0.61 -7.03 -3.97
CA VAL A 142 -1.78 -7.85 -4.28
C VAL A 142 -2.65 -7.21 -5.37
N GLY A 143 -3.39 -8.07 -6.07
CA GLY A 143 -4.41 -7.68 -7.03
C GLY A 143 -5.24 -8.91 -7.42
N ASP A 144 -6.50 -8.71 -7.79
CA ASP A 144 -7.36 -9.76 -8.34
C ASP A 144 -7.04 -9.95 -9.82
N LEU A 145 -6.24 -10.97 -10.17
CA LEU A 145 -5.66 -11.15 -11.51
C LEU A 145 -6.60 -11.88 -12.46
N ASP A 146 -7.62 -12.57 -11.96
CA ASP A 146 -8.60 -13.29 -12.79
C ASP A 146 -10.04 -12.79 -12.67
N GLY A 147 -10.29 -11.85 -11.75
CA GLY A 147 -11.55 -11.16 -11.53
C GLY A 147 -12.54 -11.94 -10.66
N ASP A 148 -12.08 -12.92 -9.88
CA ASP A 148 -12.93 -13.76 -9.06
C ASP A 148 -13.31 -13.13 -7.71
N GLY A 149 -12.72 -11.99 -7.35
CA GLY A 149 -12.95 -11.24 -6.12
C GLY A 149 -12.04 -11.65 -4.95
N GLU A 150 -11.05 -12.51 -5.18
CA GLU A 150 -9.96 -12.85 -4.26
C GLU A 150 -8.64 -12.26 -4.76
N TYR A 151 -7.72 -11.97 -3.83
CA TYR A 151 -6.43 -11.43 -4.20
C TYR A 151 -5.44 -12.55 -4.53
N GLU A 152 -4.71 -12.38 -5.62
CA GLU A 152 -3.43 -13.03 -5.82
C GLU A 152 -2.29 -12.20 -5.23
N ILE A 153 -1.18 -12.88 -4.97
CA ILE A 153 0.05 -12.31 -4.44
C ILE A 153 1.05 -12.17 -5.57
N ILE A 154 1.61 -10.98 -5.74
CA ILE A 154 2.79 -10.73 -6.57
C ILE A 154 3.96 -10.56 -5.61
N ILE A 155 4.95 -11.44 -5.70
CA ILE A 155 6.12 -11.46 -4.82
C ILE A 155 7.39 -11.13 -5.61
N HIS A 156 8.21 -10.24 -5.05
CA HIS A 156 9.54 -9.94 -5.56
C HIS A 156 10.56 -10.92 -4.97
N GLN A 157 11.08 -11.81 -5.80
CA GLN A 157 12.17 -12.71 -5.44
C GLN A 157 13.50 -11.98 -5.67
N VAL A 158 14.23 -11.70 -4.59
CA VAL A 158 15.49 -10.93 -4.64
C VAL A 158 16.69 -11.84 -4.47
N GLY A 159 17.74 -11.60 -5.27
CA GLY A 159 19.02 -12.30 -5.16
C GLY A 159 20.09 -11.42 -4.51
N VAL A 160 21.27 -11.34 -5.13
CA VAL A 160 22.31 -10.40 -4.70
C VAL A 160 21.92 -8.98 -5.12
N GLY A 161 21.42 -8.18 -4.18
CA GLY A 161 21.07 -6.77 -4.38
C GLY A 161 22.16 -5.78 -3.94
N ARG A 162 22.02 -4.52 -4.35
CA ARG A 162 22.88 -3.39 -3.95
C ARG A 162 22.05 -2.14 -3.70
N ASP A 163 22.42 -1.37 -2.67
CA ASP A 163 22.04 0.04 -2.63
C ASP A 163 22.75 0.81 -3.77
N ASN A 164 22.16 1.92 -4.19
CA ASN A 164 22.66 2.80 -5.25
C ASN A 164 24.07 3.33 -5.00
N SER A 165 24.47 3.51 -3.74
CA SER A 165 25.83 3.94 -3.38
C SER A 165 26.90 2.85 -3.56
N HIS A 166 26.49 1.58 -3.65
CA HIS A 166 27.40 0.43 -3.67
C HIS A 166 27.54 -0.18 -5.06
N ALA A 167 28.78 -0.31 -5.52
CA ALA A 167 29.11 -1.03 -6.75
C ALA A 167 28.97 -2.57 -6.58
N GLY A 168 28.84 -3.27 -7.69
CA GLY A 168 28.79 -4.72 -7.77
C GLY A 168 27.72 -5.19 -8.76
N ILE A 169 27.99 -6.33 -9.41
CA ILE A 169 27.02 -7.05 -10.23
C ILE A 169 25.93 -7.62 -9.31
N THR A 170 24.69 -7.49 -9.73
CA THR A 170 23.52 -8.03 -9.02
C THR A 170 22.95 -9.26 -9.73
N SER A 171 22.14 -10.02 -8.99
CA SER A 171 21.19 -10.95 -9.59
C SER A 171 20.14 -10.20 -10.41
N ALA A 172 19.42 -10.91 -11.28
CA ALA A 172 18.30 -10.33 -12.02
C ALA A 172 17.06 -10.31 -11.11
N PRO A 173 16.31 -9.20 -11.02
CA PRO A 173 15.07 -9.17 -10.27
C PRO A 173 14.01 -10.10 -10.87
N ILE A 174 13.24 -10.78 -10.02
CA ILE A 174 12.22 -11.74 -10.44
C ILE A 174 10.88 -11.43 -9.76
N LEU A 175 9.81 -11.31 -10.54
CA LEU A 175 8.44 -11.20 -10.03
C LEU A 175 7.71 -12.52 -10.28
N GLU A 176 6.97 -13.00 -9.30
CA GLU A 176 6.14 -14.21 -9.40
C GLU A 176 4.73 -13.92 -8.91
N ALA A 177 3.74 -14.61 -9.47
CA ALA A 177 2.35 -14.53 -9.02
C ALA A 177 1.84 -15.87 -8.49
N TYR A 178 1.10 -15.81 -7.39
CA TYR A 178 0.51 -16.95 -6.70
C TYR A 178 -0.94 -16.68 -6.28
N LYS A 179 -1.82 -17.67 -6.41
CA LYS A 179 -3.08 -17.70 -5.64
C LYS A 179 -2.81 -18.01 -4.17
N LEU A 180 -3.77 -17.68 -3.30
CA LEU A 180 -3.69 -17.94 -1.84
C LEU A 180 -3.54 -19.43 -1.49
N ASP A 181 -3.90 -20.35 -2.39
CA ASP A 181 -3.73 -21.79 -2.21
C ASP A 181 -2.33 -22.31 -2.60
N GLY A 182 -1.42 -21.43 -3.04
CA GLY A 182 -0.08 -21.78 -3.51
C GLY A 182 0.02 -22.11 -4.99
N THR A 183 -1.06 -21.99 -5.76
CA THR A 183 -1.01 -22.16 -7.22
C THR A 183 -0.11 -21.09 -7.82
N PHE A 184 1.05 -21.52 -8.33
CA PHE A 184 1.95 -20.68 -9.11
C PHE A 184 1.33 -20.37 -10.47
N LEU A 185 1.27 -19.08 -10.82
CA LEU A 185 0.71 -18.63 -12.09
C LEU A 185 1.80 -18.41 -13.14
N TRP A 186 2.78 -17.55 -12.84
CA TRP A 186 3.85 -17.19 -13.77
C TRP A 186 5.06 -16.59 -13.06
N ARG A 187 6.15 -16.43 -13.81
CA ARG A 187 7.38 -15.73 -13.40
C ARG A 187 7.85 -14.77 -14.48
N ILE A 188 8.04 -13.50 -14.13
CA ILE A 188 8.73 -12.50 -14.95
C ILE A 188 10.17 -12.38 -14.44
N ASN A 189 11.15 -12.43 -15.34
CA ASN A 189 12.55 -12.20 -15.03
C ASN A 189 12.99 -10.88 -15.68
N LEU A 190 13.24 -9.85 -14.88
CA LEU A 190 13.60 -8.51 -15.39
C LEU A 190 14.96 -8.47 -16.08
N GLY A 191 15.77 -9.51 -15.90
CA GLY A 191 17.00 -9.72 -16.63
C GLY A 191 18.16 -8.85 -16.13
N ARG A 192 19.32 -9.03 -16.77
CA ARG A 192 20.59 -8.43 -16.32
C ARG A 192 20.65 -6.91 -16.43
N ASN A 193 19.75 -6.31 -17.21
CA ASN A 193 19.73 -4.88 -17.50
C ASN A 193 18.83 -4.08 -16.54
N ILE A 194 18.20 -4.77 -15.58
CA ILE A 194 17.62 -4.17 -14.38
C ILE A 194 18.46 -4.57 -13.19
N ARG A 195 18.84 -3.59 -12.37
CA ARG A 195 19.67 -3.80 -11.18
C ARG A 195 18.79 -4.19 -10.00
N GLU A 196 19.28 -5.08 -9.14
CA GLU A 196 18.55 -5.50 -7.94
C GLU A 196 18.86 -4.61 -6.73
N GLY A 197 17.83 -4.21 -5.99
CA GLY A 197 17.89 -3.37 -4.80
C GLY A 197 16.63 -2.53 -4.60
N ALA A 198 16.44 -2.04 -3.38
CA ALA A 198 15.21 -1.35 -2.95
C ALA A 198 14.79 -0.18 -3.87
N HIS A 199 15.75 0.59 -4.39
CA HIS A 199 15.46 1.81 -5.14
C HIS A 199 15.30 1.60 -6.64
N TYR A 200 15.39 0.37 -7.15
CA TYR A 200 15.30 0.07 -8.59
C TYR A 200 13.89 -0.33 -9.02
N THR A 201 13.49 -1.58 -8.79
CA THR A 201 12.22 -2.12 -9.26
C THR A 201 11.09 -1.69 -8.34
N GLN A 202 10.29 -0.75 -8.82
CA GLN A 202 9.01 -0.36 -8.22
C GLN A 202 7.91 -0.99 -9.09
N PHE A 203 7.14 -1.94 -8.56
CA PHE A 203 6.15 -2.70 -9.33
C PHE A 203 4.73 -2.43 -8.84
N MET A 204 3.89 -1.84 -9.69
CA MET A 204 2.51 -1.50 -9.33
C MET A 204 1.59 -2.66 -9.72
N VAL A 205 0.69 -3.05 -8.82
CA VAL A 205 -0.34 -4.08 -9.07
C VAL A 205 -1.72 -3.47 -8.87
N TYR A 206 -2.46 -3.33 -9.96
CA TYR A 206 -3.75 -2.64 -9.97
C TYR A 206 -4.51 -2.93 -11.25
N ASP A 207 -5.85 -2.89 -11.21
CA ASP A 207 -6.71 -2.87 -12.39
C ASP A 207 -6.67 -1.45 -13.00
N LEU A 208 -5.78 -1.24 -13.96
CA LEU A 208 -5.49 0.08 -14.50
C LEU A 208 -6.47 0.49 -15.61
N ASP A 209 -7.07 -0.47 -16.33
CA ASP A 209 -8.04 -0.18 -17.39
C ASP A 209 -9.51 -0.38 -16.99
N GLY A 210 -9.76 -0.89 -15.78
CA GLY A 210 -11.07 -1.03 -15.17
C GLY A 210 -11.86 -2.25 -15.66
N ASP A 211 -11.19 -3.27 -16.23
CA ASP A 211 -11.86 -4.44 -16.77
C ASP A 211 -12.28 -5.48 -15.71
N GLY A 212 -11.86 -5.28 -14.45
CA GLY A 212 -12.08 -6.17 -13.32
C GLY A 212 -10.93 -7.13 -13.02
N LYS A 213 -9.76 -6.93 -13.64
CA LYS A 213 -8.55 -7.72 -13.40
C LYS A 213 -7.35 -6.81 -13.24
N ALA A 214 -6.49 -7.11 -12.29
CA ALA A 214 -5.30 -6.31 -12.07
C ALA A 214 -4.19 -6.63 -13.08
N GLU A 215 -3.50 -5.60 -13.55
CA GLU A 215 -2.23 -5.70 -14.27
C GLU A 215 -1.04 -5.51 -13.33
N ILE A 216 0.15 -5.75 -13.86
CA ILE A 216 1.42 -5.41 -13.21
C ILE A 216 2.16 -4.41 -14.09
N ALA A 217 2.61 -3.29 -13.54
CA ALA A 217 3.39 -2.29 -14.28
C ALA A 217 4.72 -2.00 -13.59
N CYS A 218 5.83 -2.08 -14.32
CA CYS A 218 7.15 -1.74 -13.80
C CYS A 218 8.16 -1.35 -14.89
N LYS A 219 9.29 -0.80 -14.46
CA LYS A 219 10.44 -0.52 -15.33
C LYS A 219 11.06 -1.82 -15.82
N THR A 220 11.26 -1.94 -17.13
CA THR A 220 11.88 -3.09 -17.79
C THR A 220 13.02 -2.65 -18.71
N ALA A 221 13.75 -3.60 -19.27
CA ALA A 221 14.88 -3.34 -20.16
C ALA A 221 15.02 -4.44 -21.21
N ASP A 222 15.97 -4.27 -22.12
CA ASP A 222 16.38 -5.32 -23.04
C ASP A 222 16.71 -6.61 -22.28
N GLY A 223 16.13 -7.73 -22.69
CA GLY A 223 16.36 -9.03 -22.09
C GLY A 223 15.49 -9.34 -20.86
N THR A 224 14.52 -8.48 -20.53
CA THR A 224 13.41 -8.89 -19.64
C THR A 224 12.61 -10.01 -20.32
N ILE A 225 12.33 -11.08 -19.59
CA ILE A 225 11.53 -12.22 -20.03
C ILE A 225 10.19 -12.19 -19.29
N ASP A 226 9.09 -12.13 -20.03
CA ASP A 226 7.73 -12.10 -19.48
C ASP A 226 7.26 -13.48 -18.97
N GLY A 227 6.06 -13.51 -18.38
CA GLY A 227 5.46 -14.73 -17.82
C GLY A 227 5.17 -15.84 -18.82
N GLN A 228 5.18 -15.54 -20.13
CA GLN A 228 5.02 -16.49 -21.21
C GLN A 228 6.35 -16.88 -21.88
N GLY A 229 7.48 -16.32 -21.41
CA GLY A 229 8.81 -16.59 -21.94
C GLY A 229 9.21 -15.68 -23.12
N ASN A 230 8.44 -14.64 -23.43
CA ASN A 230 8.78 -13.69 -24.49
C ASN A 230 9.79 -12.67 -23.99
N CYS A 231 10.75 -12.32 -24.84
CA CYS A 231 11.74 -11.29 -24.53
C CYS A 231 11.22 -9.89 -24.91
N ILE A 232 11.36 -8.94 -24.00
CA ILE A 232 11.22 -7.51 -24.26
C ILE A 232 12.57 -6.98 -24.75
N GLY A 233 12.56 -6.25 -25.88
CA GLY A 233 13.78 -5.72 -26.47
C GLY A 233 14.73 -6.81 -26.99
N ASP A 234 16.03 -6.64 -26.76
CA ASP A 234 17.07 -7.54 -27.28
C ASP A 234 17.81 -8.33 -26.18
N SER A 235 17.55 -9.63 -26.07
CA SER A 235 18.17 -10.52 -25.07
C SER A 235 19.69 -10.66 -25.18
N THR A 236 20.29 -10.24 -26.29
CA THR A 236 21.75 -10.29 -26.50
C THR A 236 22.48 -9.10 -25.87
N LYS A 237 21.75 -8.05 -25.45
CA LYS A 237 22.36 -6.85 -24.89
C LYS A 237 22.75 -7.01 -23.42
N ASP A 238 23.93 -6.51 -23.11
CA ASP A 238 24.45 -6.38 -21.75
C ASP A 238 24.92 -4.94 -21.53
N TRP A 239 24.08 -4.16 -20.86
CA TRP A 239 24.29 -2.74 -20.61
C TRP A 239 24.98 -2.48 -19.26
N ARG A 240 25.39 -3.55 -18.55
CA ARG A 240 26.11 -3.44 -17.28
C ARG A 240 27.54 -2.96 -17.53
N ASN A 241 27.95 -1.94 -16.79
CA ASN A 241 29.36 -1.56 -16.75
C ASN A 241 30.18 -2.50 -15.83
N SER A 242 31.50 -2.31 -15.79
CA SER A 242 32.41 -3.13 -14.96
C SER A 242 32.14 -3.05 -13.45
N ARG A 243 31.37 -2.04 -13.01
CA ARG A 243 30.93 -1.83 -11.62
C ARG A 243 29.51 -2.33 -11.37
N GLY A 244 28.86 -2.93 -12.36
CA GLY A 244 27.52 -3.52 -12.28
C GLY A 244 26.36 -2.54 -12.30
N TYR A 245 26.57 -1.29 -12.72
CA TYR A 245 25.50 -0.32 -12.97
C TYR A 245 25.04 -0.37 -14.43
N ILE A 246 23.79 0.04 -14.69
CA ILE A 246 23.19 0.08 -16.03
C ILE A 246 22.84 1.53 -16.40
N LEU A 247 23.85 2.28 -16.83
CA LEU A 247 23.76 3.72 -17.08
C LEU A 247 23.62 4.08 -18.58
N LYS A 248 23.40 3.07 -19.42
CA LYS A 248 23.24 3.17 -20.88
C LYS A 248 22.22 2.14 -21.37
N GLY A 249 21.84 2.22 -22.64
CA GLY A 249 20.87 1.37 -23.30
C GLY A 249 19.43 1.82 -23.07
N PRO A 250 18.47 1.28 -23.82
CA PRO A 250 17.07 1.67 -23.69
C PRO A 250 16.50 1.30 -22.31
N GLU A 251 15.57 2.13 -21.83
CA GLU A 251 14.78 1.88 -20.64
C GLU A 251 13.31 1.84 -21.04
N TYR A 252 12.57 0.85 -20.54
CA TYR A 252 11.17 0.66 -20.88
C TYR A 252 10.27 0.73 -19.65
N LEU A 253 9.01 1.09 -19.87
CA LEU A 253 7.91 0.88 -18.94
C LEU A 253 7.00 -0.17 -19.57
N THR A 254 6.72 -1.25 -18.86
CA THR A 254 5.84 -2.33 -19.37
C THR A 254 4.69 -2.57 -18.42
N VAL A 255 3.49 -2.69 -19.00
CA VAL A 255 2.31 -3.30 -18.36
C VAL A 255 2.23 -4.76 -18.79
N PHE A 256 2.09 -5.63 -17.81
CA PHE A 256 1.93 -7.06 -17.94
C PHE A 256 0.50 -7.48 -17.59
N ASP A 257 -0.03 -8.44 -18.34
CA ASP A 257 -1.30 -9.09 -18.04
C ASP A 257 -1.21 -9.81 -16.69
N GLY A 258 -2.17 -9.57 -15.80
CA GLY A 258 -2.15 -10.12 -14.45
C GLY A 258 -2.14 -11.63 -14.38
N LEU A 259 -2.98 -12.29 -15.17
CA LEU A 259 -3.17 -13.73 -15.08
C LEU A 259 -2.01 -14.52 -15.70
N THR A 260 -1.36 -13.98 -16.72
CA THR A 260 -0.35 -14.70 -17.50
C THR A 260 1.06 -14.14 -17.38
N GLY A 261 1.21 -12.92 -16.85
CA GLY A 261 2.48 -12.20 -16.81
C GLY A 261 3.00 -11.80 -18.20
N ALA A 262 2.19 -11.90 -19.26
CA ALA A 262 2.59 -11.56 -20.61
C ALA A 262 2.75 -10.04 -20.77
N ALA A 263 3.76 -9.58 -21.51
CA ALA A 263 3.89 -8.16 -21.81
C ALA A 263 2.74 -7.70 -22.73
N VAL A 264 1.97 -6.69 -22.29
CA VAL A 264 0.81 -6.17 -23.02
C VAL A 264 1.14 -4.87 -23.73
N SER A 265 1.76 -3.93 -23.02
CA SER A 265 2.15 -2.62 -23.56
C SER A 265 3.51 -2.23 -23.03
N THR A 266 4.47 -2.05 -23.94
CA THR A 266 5.82 -1.57 -23.62
C THR A 266 6.07 -0.24 -24.32
N VAL A 267 6.42 0.77 -23.54
CA VAL A 267 6.79 2.11 -24.02
C VAL A 267 8.16 2.49 -23.49
N LYS A 268 8.75 3.57 -24.01
CA LYS A 268 9.97 4.15 -23.42
C LYS A 268 9.69 4.57 -21.98
N TYR A 269 10.58 4.24 -21.05
CA TYR A 269 10.48 4.68 -19.67
C TYR A 269 10.63 6.20 -19.60
N LEU A 270 9.62 6.88 -19.07
CA LEU A 270 9.73 8.26 -18.61
C LEU A 270 9.51 8.23 -17.10
N PRO A 271 10.37 8.88 -16.31
CA PRO A 271 11.46 9.78 -16.73
C PRO A 271 12.76 9.09 -17.22
N GLY A 272 13.29 9.51 -18.37
CA GLY A 272 14.55 8.98 -18.92
C GLY A 272 15.82 9.48 -18.21
N ARG A 273 16.98 8.86 -18.48
CA ARG A 273 18.30 9.25 -17.90
C ARG A 273 18.70 10.68 -18.19
N HIS A 274 18.32 11.21 -19.34
CA HIS A 274 18.56 12.59 -19.75
C HIS A 274 17.34 13.08 -20.54
N PRO A 275 16.96 14.36 -20.45
CA PRO A 275 15.79 14.89 -21.16
C PRO A 275 15.85 14.62 -22.68
N ASP A 276 17.03 14.83 -23.28
CA ASP A 276 17.17 14.80 -24.75
C ASP A 276 18.08 13.66 -25.28
N LYS A 277 18.65 12.82 -24.41
CA LYS A 277 19.66 11.82 -24.79
C LYS A 277 19.33 10.47 -24.19
N GLU A 278 19.49 9.42 -24.99
CA GLU A 278 19.28 8.04 -24.53
C GLU A 278 20.47 7.53 -23.72
N ASP A 279 21.69 7.81 -24.21
CA ASP A 279 22.96 7.43 -23.61
C ASP A 279 23.80 8.65 -23.21
N PRO A 280 23.40 9.40 -22.16
CA PRO A 280 24.23 10.48 -21.65
C PRO A 280 25.56 9.95 -21.10
N ASP A 281 26.61 10.78 -21.15
CA ASP A 281 27.86 10.47 -20.47
C ASP A 281 27.80 10.79 -18.96
N GLN A 282 28.92 10.53 -18.27
CA GLN A 282 29.01 10.72 -16.82
C GLN A 282 28.87 12.19 -16.41
N GLU A 283 29.41 13.13 -17.19
CA GLU A 283 29.35 14.56 -16.88
C GLU A 283 27.94 15.09 -17.11
N GLU A 284 27.28 14.62 -18.18
CA GLU A 284 25.89 14.96 -18.49
C GLU A 284 24.92 14.45 -17.42
N MET A 285 25.09 13.19 -16.99
CA MET A 285 24.30 12.66 -15.87
C MET A 285 24.53 13.46 -14.57
N ALA A 286 25.79 13.83 -14.29
CA ALA A 286 26.12 14.64 -13.12
C ALA A 286 25.47 16.02 -13.17
N ALA A 287 25.42 16.66 -14.35
CA ALA A 287 24.75 17.94 -14.53
C ALA A 287 23.23 17.85 -14.30
N VAL A 288 22.60 16.75 -14.69
CA VAL A 288 21.14 16.56 -14.58
C VAL A 288 20.72 16.11 -13.17
N TRP A 289 21.36 15.07 -12.63
CA TRP A 289 20.94 14.39 -11.41
C TRP A 289 21.82 14.68 -10.20
N GLY A 290 22.92 15.41 -10.37
CA GLY A 290 23.85 15.76 -9.28
C GLY A 290 24.95 14.74 -8.99
N ASP A 291 24.97 13.60 -9.69
CA ASP A 291 26.11 12.70 -9.78
C ASP A 291 26.10 11.93 -11.10
N GLY A 292 27.28 11.46 -11.53
CA GLY A 292 27.44 10.69 -12.77
C GLY A 292 27.63 9.19 -12.54
N ASN A 293 27.51 8.72 -11.29
CA ASN A 293 27.71 7.30 -10.94
C ASN A 293 26.39 6.52 -10.85
N GLY A 294 25.26 7.18 -11.10
CA GLY A 294 23.93 6.56 -11.13
C GLY A 294 23.26 6.50 -9.76
N ASN A 295 23.80 7.16 -8.73
CA ASN A 295 23.21 7.07 -7.41
C ASN A 295 21.86 7.80 -7.36
N ARG A 296 21.85 9.12 -7.59
CA ARG A 296 20.63 9.95 -7.55
C ARG A 296 19.70 9.70 -8.73
N MET A 297 20.26 9.36 -9.89
CA MET A 297 19.48 9.09 -11.10
C MET A 297 18.63 7.83 -10.96
N ASP A 298 19.16 6.74 -10.39
CA ASP A 298 18.42 5.47 -10.27
C ASP A 298 17.64 5.37 -8.96
N ARG A 299 17.13 6.50 -8.49
CA ARG A 299 16.19 6.58 -7.38
C ARG A 299 14.77 6.62 -7.93
N PHE A 300 14.12 5.46 -7.97
CA PHE A 300 12.77 5.34 -8.52
C PHE A 300 11.73 5.24 -7.41
N LEU A 301 10.56 5.80 -7.67
CA LEU A 301 9.33 5.57 -6.90
C LEU A 301 8.19 5.25 -7.88
N GLY A 302 7.06 4.77 -7.36
CA GLY A 302 5.85 4.54 -8.15
C GLY A 302 4.60 4.60 -7.27
N GLY A 303 3.44 4.69 -7.91
CA GLY A 303 2.15 4.70 -7.23
C GLY A 303 0.98 4.55 -8.20
N VAL A 304 -0.23 4.52 -7.64
CA VAL A 304 -1.48 4.53 -8.41
C VAL A 304 -2.37 5.63 -7.87
N ALA A 305 -2.89 6.49 -8.76
CA ALA A 305 -3.66 7.69 -8.41
C ALA A 305 -4.92 7.82 -9.25
N TYR A 306 -6.05 8.17 -8.64
CA TYR A 306 -7.29 8.53 -9.32
C TYR A 306 -7.24 10.00 -9.76
N LEU A 307 -6.40 10.31 -10.74
CA LEU A 307 -6.15 11.69 -11.21
C LEU A 307 -7.34 12.30 -11.96
N ASP A 308 -8.37 11.52 -12.30
CA ASP A 308 -9.65 12.01 -12.82
C ASP A 308 -10.80 11.83 -11.80
N GLY A 309 -10.48 11.40 -10.59
CA GLY A 309 -11.40 11.05 -9.51
C GLY A 309 -12.15 9.73 -9.72
N ARG A 310 -11.84 8.95 -10.76
CA ARG A 310 -12.59 7.75 -11.13
C ARG A 310 -11.75 6.54 -11.53
N ASN A 311 -10.82 6.69 -12.47
CA ASN A 311 -10.02 5.60 -13.03
C ASN A 311 -8.58 5.68 -12.49
N ALA A 312 -7.95 4.53 -12.33
CA ALA A 312 -6.59 4.45 -11.85
C ALA A 312 -5.59 4.90 -12.93
N SER A 313 -4.74 5.87 -12.60
CA SER A 313 -3.55 6.25 -13.37
C SER A 313 -2.30 5.71 -12.69
N LEU A 314 -1.33 5.28 -13.49
CA LEU A 314 -0.02 4.82 -13.04
C LEU A 314 0.93 6.02 -12.88
N ILE A 315 1.62 6.09 -11.73
CA ILE A 315 2.64 7.11 -11.43
C ILE A 315 4.02 6.45 -11.43
N MET A 316 4.96 6.99 -12.21
CA MET A 316 6.37 6.55 -12.21
C MET A 316 7.28 7.76 -11.98
N CYS A 317 8.20 7.63 -11.03
CA CYS A 317 9.03 8.73 -10.57
C CYS A 317 10.52 8.42 -10.73
N ARG A 318 11.33 9.45 -10.94
CA ARG A 318 12.79 9.37 -10.94
C ARG A 318 13.40 10.59 -10.26
N GLY A 319 14.27 10.32 -9.30
CA GLY A 319 15.01 11.30 -8.52
C GLY A 319 14.19 11.99 -7.43
N TYR A 320 14.85 12.32 -6.33
CA TYR A 320 14.27 13.08 -5.23
C TYR A 320 15.28 13.93 -4.46
N TYR A 321 16.56 13.54 -4.41
CA TYR A 321 17.61 14.32 -3.74
C TYR A 321 17.96 15.65 -4.44
N THR A 322 17.73 15.73 -5.75
CA THR A 322 18.12 16.85 -6.60
C THR A 322 17.02 17.13 -7.60
N ARG A 323 17.13 16.67 -8.85
CA ARG A 323 16.04 16.71 -9.83
C ARG A 323 15.01 15.66 -9.44
N SER A 324 13.75 16.06 -9.45
CA SER A 324 12.60 15.18 -9.30
C SER A 324 11.77 15.25 -10.58
N VAL A 325 11.45 14.10 -11.16
CA VAL A 325 10.57 13.98 -12.32
C VAL A 325 9.51 12.93 -12.02
N ILE A 326 8.24 13.29 -12.20
CA ILE A 326 7.08 12.44 -11.91
C ILE A 326 6.26 12.36 -13.19
N ALA A 327 5.97 11.16 -13.67
CA ALA A 327 5.19 10.94 -14.89
C ALA A 327 3.93 10.14 -14.57
N ALA A 328 2.78 10.67 -14.99
CA ALA A 328 1.51 9.99 -14.92
C ALA A 328 1.16 9.34 -16.27
N TRP A 329 0.55 8.16 -16.19
CA TRP A 329 0.17 7.35 -17.34
C TRP A 329 -1.24 6.79 -17.15
N ASP A 330 -2.01 6.79 -18.23
CA ASP A 330 -3.28 6.09 -18.30
C ASP A 330 -3.07 4.81 -19.12
N PHE A 331 -3.58 3.68 -18.62
CA PHE A 331 -3.61 2.41 -19.35
C PHE A 331 -5.05 2.14 -19.77
N LYS A 332 -5.30 2.09 -21.07
CA LYS A 332 -6.64 1.84 -21.60
C LYS A 332 -6.56 1.15 -22.95
N ASP A 333 -7.48 0.23 -23.20
CA ASP A 333 -7.54 -0.54 -24.45
C ASP A 333 -6.18 -1.19 -24.76
N LYS A 334 -5.52 -1.73 -23.72
CA LYS A 334 -4.19 -2.35 -23.76
C LYS A 334 -3.05 -1.42 -24.20
N LYS A 335 -3.16 -0.12 -23.97
CA LYS A 335 -2.14 0.87 -24.34
C LYS A 335 -1.83 1.81 -23.20
N LEU A 336 -0.54 1.95 -22.90
CA LEU A 336 -0.04 3.02 -22.05
C LEU A 336 0.02 4.34 -22.83
N THR A 337 -0.53 5.40 -22.24
CA THR A 337 -0.47 6.76 -22.75
C THR A 337 -0.03 7.70 -21.65
N SER A 338 0.94 8.58 -21.92
CA SER A 338 1.37 9.57 -20.93
C SER A 338 0.27 10.62 -20.75
N ARG A 339 -0.11 10.85 -19.50
CA ARG A 339 -1.10 11.86 -19.10
C ARG A 339 -0.43 13.22 -18.91
N TRP A 340 0.60 13.27 -18.08
CA TRP A 340 1.42 14.45 -17.85
C TRP A 340 2.80 14.06 -17.31
N ILE A 341 3.74 15.00 -17.35
CA ILE A 341 5.07 14.86 -16.74
C ILE A 341 5.37 16.15 -15.97
N PHE A 342 5.57 16.03 -14.67
CA PHE A 342 6.15 17.07 -13.84
C PHE A 342 7.67 16.92 -13.85
N ASP A 343 8.39 18.03 -14.05
CA ASP A 343 9.84 18.08 -13.92
C ASP A 343 10.24 19.33 -13.12
N SER A 344 10.94 19.10 -12.01
CA SER A 344 11.50 20.16 -11.15
C SER A 344 12.43 21.12 -11.91
N ASP A 345 12.94 20.72 -13.07
CA ASP A 345 13.88 21.49 -13.88
C ASP A 345 13.27 22.18 -15.10
N ALA A 346 12.00 21.93 -15.40
CA ALA A 346 11.33 22.47 -16.58
C ALA A 346 11.14 24.01 -16.54
N SER A 347 11.13 24.61 -15.35
CA SER A 347 10.97 26.05 -15.17
C SER A 347 11.66 26.56 -13.92
N ALA A 348 11.92 27.87 -13.83
CA ALA A 348 12.45 28.48 -12.61
C ALA A 348 11.51 28.33 -11.41
N GLU A 349 10.19 28.34 -11.66
CA GLU A 349 9.17 28.12 -10.64
C GLU A 349 9.23 26.71 -10.05
N ASN A 350 9.45 25.71 -10.90
CA ASN A 350 9.53 24.31 -10.48
C ASN A 350 10.80 23.98 -9.68
N ARG A 351 11.84 24.84 -9.72
CA ARG A 351 13.10 24.57 -9.03
C ARG A 351 12.96 24.39 -7.51
N LYS A 352 11.91 24.95 -6.90
CA LYS A 352 11.61 24.77 -5.47
C LYS A 352 11.21 23.35 -5.08
N TYR A 353 10.87 22.49 -6.05
CA TYR A 353 10.51 21.08 -5.86
C TYR A 353 11.72 20.14 -5.91
N ARG A 354 12.92 20.66 -6.14
CA ARG A 354 14.16 19.89 -6.05
C ARG A 354 14.46 19.48 -4.61
N GLY A 355 14.97 18.27 -4.41
CA GLY A 355 15.47 17.82 -3.11
C GLY A 355 14.41 17.53 -2.05
N GLN A 356 13.13 17.42 -2.43
CA GLN A 356 12.01 17.30 -1.48
C GLN A 356 11.46 15.88 -1.33
N GLY A 357 11.68 14.99 -2.30
CA GLY A 357 11.08 13.66 -2.25
C GLY A 357 11.70 12.77 -1.20
N ASN A 358 10.93 11.81 -0.70
CA ASN A 358 11.38 10.80 0.26
C ASN A 358 11.78 9.50 -0.44
N HIS A 359 12.20 8.50 0.34
CA HIS A 359 12.23 7.11 -0.10
C HIS A 359 10.84 6.44 -0.17
N SER A 360 9.79 7.25 -0.33
CA SER A 360 8.40 6.84 -0.43
C SER A 360 7.59 8.00 -1.01
N LEU A 361 6.32 7.73 -1.30
CA LEU A 361 5.30 8.73 -1.62
C LEU A 361 3.97 8.29 -1.02
N THR A 362 3.00 9.19 -0.95
CA THR A 362 1.62 8.86 -0.62
C THR A 362 0.69 9.52 -1.64
N ILE A 363 -0.43 8.86 -1.90
CA ILE A 363 -1.47 9.31 -2.83
C ILE A 363 -2.71 9.61 -1.99
N ALA A 364 -3.26 10.81 -2.12
CA ALA A 364 -4.43 11.24 -1.36
C ALA A 364 -5.12 12.43 -2.02
N ASP A 365 -6.45 12.51 -1.89
CA ASP A 365 -7.25 13.72 -2.18
C ASP A 365 -7.05 14.72 -1.03
N VAL A 366 -5.99 15.52 -1.10
CA VAL A 366 -5.61 16.44 -0.03
C VAL A 366 -6.42 17.74 -0.10
N ASP A 367 -6.98 18.06 -1.26
CA ASP A 367 -7.65 19.33 -1.52
C ASP A 367 -9.20 19.23 -1.56
N ALA A 368 -9.71 18.00 -1.46
CA ALA A 368 -11.10 17.58 -1.39
C ALA A 368 -11.93 17.86 -2.66
N ASP A 369 -11.29 17.83 -3.84
CA ASP A 369 -11.96 17.93 -5.14
C ASP A 369 -12.44 16.58 -5.71
N GLY A 370 -12.07 15.47 -5.06
CA GLY A 370 -12.41 14.11 -5.45
C GLY A 370 -11.33 13.41 -6.28
N LYS A 371 -10.23 14.08 -6.63
CA LYS A 371 -9.09 13.52 -7.36
C LYS A 371 -7.91 13.35 -6.41
N ASP A 372 -6.92 12.57 -6.83
CA ASP A 372 -5.75 12.34 -6.00
C ASP A 372 -4.58 13.25 -6.38
N GLU A 373 -3.95 13.77 -5.34
CA GLU A 373 -2.65 14.43 -5.39
C GLU A 373 -1.52 13.45 -5.05
N ILE A 374 -0.30 13.83 -5.41
CA ILE A 374 0.91 13.06 -5.12
C ILE A 374 1.69 13.79 -4.02
N VAL A 375 1.60 13.29 -2.79
CA VAL A 375 2.45 13.73 -1.66
C VAL A 375 3.81 13.04 -1.80
N TYR A 376 4.78 13.76 -2.32
CA TYR A 376 6.11 13.25 -2.65
C TYR A 376 7.13 13.75 -1.62
N GLY A 377 7.09 13.18 -0.42
CA GLY A 377 7.89 13.65 0.72
C GLY A 377 7.48 15.05 1.15
N ALA A 378 8.41 16.00 1.11
CA ALA A 378 8.25 17.38 1.55
C ALA A 378 7.63 18.33 0.49
N MET A 379 7.06 17.78 -0.59
CA MET A 379 6.32 18.50 -1.63
C MET A 379 5.05 17.75 -2.05
N THR A 380 4.09 18.46 -2.65
CA THR A 380 2.87 17.86 -3.20
C THR A 380 2.65 18.34 -4.63
N LEU A 381 2.28 17.42 -5.52
CA LEU A 381 1.82 17.70 -6.87
C LEU A 381 0.30 17.53 -6.96
N ASP A 382 -0.32 18.39 -7.75
CA ASP A 382 -1.75 18.40 -8.03
C ASP A 382 -2.15 17.26 -8.99
N ASP A 383 -3.45 16.94 -9.08
CA ASP A 383 -3.97 15.86 -9.95
C ASP A 383 -3.63 16.05 -11.44
N ASP A 384 -3.44 17.31 -11.84
CA ASP A 384 -3.11 17.74 -13.20
C ASP A 384 -1.60 17.78 -13.50
N GLY A 385 -0.77 17.40 -12.52
CA GLY A 385 0.69 17.35 -12.63
C GLY A 385 1.40 18.68 -12.36
N ARG A 386 0.69 19.72 -11.94
CA ARG A 386 1.32 20.97 -11.48
C ARG A 386 1.85 20.80 -10.06
N GLY A 387 2.82 21.64 -9.70
CA GLY A 387 3.25 21.72 -8.31
C GLY A 387 2.18 22.41 -7.45
N LEU A 388 1.65 21.72 -6.43
CA LEU A 388 0.72 22.32 -5.46
C LEU A 388 1.49 23.16 -4.44
N TYR A 389 2.44 22.54 -3.73
CA TYR A 389 3.40 23.25 -2.87
C TYR A 389 4.71 22.48 -2.68
N SER A 390 5.75 23.20 -2.29
CA SER A 390 6.97 22.63 -1.73
C SER A 390 7.24 23.32 -0.39
N THR A 391 7.49 22.54 0.65
CA THR A 391 7.79 23.08 1.99
C THR A 391 9.21 23.65 2.06
N GLY A 392 10.12 23.17 1.20
CA GLY A 392 11.54 23.50 1.21
C GLY A 392 12.33 22.84 2.34
N ILE A 393 11.72 21.93 3.12
CA ILE A 393 12.36 21.28 4.27
C ILE A 393 13.32 20.17 3.80
N GLY A 394 12.99 19.49 2.70
CA GLY A 394 13.86 18.52 2.03
C GLY A 394 13.54 17.05 2.32
N HIS A 395 14.41 16.20 1.81
CA HIS A 395 14.32 14.73 1.83
C HIS A 395 14.17 14.09 3.22
N GLY A 396 13.40 13.01 3.26
CA GLY A 396 13.15 12.15 4.42
C GLY A 396 13.04 10.65 4.13
N ASP A 397 13.00 9.88 5.22
CA ASP A 397 12.98 8.41 5.21
C ASP A 397 11.62 7.79 5.58
N ALA A 398 10.67 8.61 6.06
CA ALA A 398 9.34 8.15 6.45
C ALA A 398 8.26 9.23 6.26
N LEU A 399 7.06 8.84 5.82
CA LEU A 399 5.98 9.74 5.41
C LEU A 399 4.62 9.14 5.78
N HIS A 400 3.76 9.93 6.41
CA HIS A 400 2.43 9.51 6.88
C HIS A 400 1.41 10.57 6.49
N VAL A 401 0.37 10.20 5.75
CA VAL A 401 -0.70 11.09 5.32
C VAL A 401 -2.04 10.45 5.64
N SER A 402 -2.87 11.14 6.40
CA SER A 402 -4.23 10.73 6.77
C SER A 402 -4.95 11.92 7.43
N ASP A 403 -6.16 11.70 7.92
CA ASP A 403 -6.85 12.60 8.85
C ASP A 403 -6.23 12.40 10.24
N LEU A 404 -5.03 12.99 10.43
CA LEU A 404 -4.22 12.80 11.64
C LEU A 404 -4.75 13.68 12.77
N ASP A 405 -5.25 14.87 12.47
CA ASP A 405 -5.95 15.77 13.38
C ASP A 405 -7.44 15.85 13.04
N PRO A 406 -8.29 14.96 13.58
CA PRO A 406 -9.72 14.94 13.26
C PRO A 406 -10.48 16.19 13.75
N SER A 407 -9.83 17.07 14.52
CA SER A 407 -10.38 18.35 14.93
C SER A 407 -10.17 19.45 13.87
N ARG A 408 -9.31 19.20 12.87
CA ARG A 408 -8.99 20.10 11.78
C ARG A 408 -9.52 19.54 10.45
N PRO A 409 -10.33 20.30 9.68
CA PRO A 409 -10.83 19.79 8.40
C PRO A 409 -9.71 19.64 7.37
N GLY A 410 -9.57 18.44 6.81
CA GLY A 410 -8.60 18.13 5.77
C GLY A 410 -7.79 16.89 6.14
N LEU A 411 -6.67 16.70 5.47
CA LEU A 411 -5.66 15.71 5.83
C LEU A 411 -4.41 16.45 6.33
N GLU A 412 -3.58 15.74 7.07
CA GLU A 412 -2.27 16.19 7.50
C GLU A 412 -1.18 15.28 6.98
N VAL A 413 0.03 15.82 6.90
CA VAL A 413 1.24 15.07 6.59
C VAL A 413 2.19 15.14 7.78
N PHE A 414 2.56 13.99 8.31
CA PHE A 414 3.72 13.83 9.18
C PHE A 414 4.91 13.27 8.38
N ASP A 415 6.04 13.95 8.49
CA ASP A 415 7.23 13.68 7.69
C ASP A 415 8.49 13.93 8.53
N ILE A 416 9.55 13.17 8.27
CA ILE A 416 10.86 13.33 8.90
C ILE A 416 11.90 13.80 7.89
N GLN A 417 12.99 14.41 8.33
CA GLN A 417 14.01 14.88 7.40
C GLN A 417 15.41 14.42 7.77
N GLU A 418 16.09 13.83 6.78
CA GLU A 418 17.45 13.30 6.91
C GLU A 418 18.47 14.44 7.13
N ARG A 419 18.16 15.64 6.63
CA ARG A 419 19.00 16.81 6.90
C ARG A 419 18.90 17.20 8.38
N PHE A 420 20.05 17.29 9.04
CA PHE A 420 20.12 17.91 10.36
C PHE A 420 19.75 19.41 10.29
N GLY A 421 18.70 19.81 11.02
CA GLY A 421 18.17 21.17 10.93
C GLY A 421 17.08 21.49 11.95
N ASP A 422 16.34 22.57 11.72
CA ASP A 422 15.26 23.04 12.60
C ASP A 422 13.93 22.29 12.41
N ALA A 423 13.91 21.34 11.47
CA ALA A 423 12.81 20.47 11.10
C ALA A 423 13.37 19.06 10.84
N GLY A 424 13.73 18.32 11.89
CA GLY A 424 13.99 16.89 11.79
C GLY A 424 12.70 16.07 11.74
N ALA A 425 11.61 16.63 12.25
CA ALA A 425 10.25 16.13 12.09
C ALA A 425 9.29 17.32 11.86
N SER A 426 8.30 17.13 11.00
CA SER A 426 7.33 18.15 10.63
C SER A 426 5.92 17.56 10.53
N PHE A 427 4.94 18.34 10.93
CA PHE A 427 3.52 18.04 10.81
C PHE A 427 2.86 19.25 10.14
N ARG A 428 2.15 19.01 9.03
CA ARG A 428 1.66 20.07 8.16
C ARG A 428 0.30 19.75 7.58
N ASP A 429 -0.41 20.80 7.20
CA ASP A 429 -1.62 20.71 6.41
C ASP A 429 -1.32 20.10 5.03
N ALA A 430 -2.02 19.01 4.67
CA ALA A 430 -1.69 18.25 3.47
C ALA A 430 -2.00 18.99 2.18
N ARG A 431 -2.99 19.90 2.19
CA ARG A 431 -3.39 20.72 1.05
C ARG A 431 -2.42 21.86 0.77
N THR A 432 -2.06 22.60 1.81
CA THR A 432 -1.38 23.89 1.68
C THR A 432 0.11 23.80 1.95
N GLY A 433 0.56 22.75 2.64
CA GLY A 433 1.93 22.63 3.13
C GLY A 433 2.25 23.53 4.30
N GLU A 434 1.26 24.21 4.89
CA GLU A 434 1.44 25.04 6.08
C GLU A 434 1.92 24.15 7.24
N VAL A 435 3.12 24.43 7.74
CA VAL A 435 3.69 23.72 8.89
C VAL A 435 2.94 24.12 10.15
N ILE A 436 2.24 23.15 10.74
CA ILE A 436 1.49 23.31 12.00
C ILE A 436 2.48 23.26 13.17
N TRP A 437 3.38 22.27 13.16
CA TRP A 437 4.49 22.21 14.09
C TRP A 437 5.69 21.47 13.49
N LYS A 438 6.87 21.72 14.06
CA LYS A 438 8.11 21.01 13.72
C LYS A 438 8.99 20.82 14.95
N LYS A 439 9.88 19.83 14.89
CA LYS A 439 10.90 19.55 15.90
C LYS A 439 12.28 19.62 15.27
N ALA A 440 13.16 20.41 15.87
CA ALA A 440 14.56 20.49 15.45
C ALA A 440 15.30 19.19 15.79
N SER A 441 16.22 18.80 14.91
CA SER A 441 17.24 17.82 15.24
C SER A 441 18.13 18.40 16.34
N ILE A 442 18.26 17.70 17.47
CA ILE A 442 18.95 18.19 18.67
C ILE A 442 20.39 17.70 18.73
N LYS A 443 20.62 16.46 18.29
CA LYS A 443 21.95 15.85 18.23
C LYS A 443 22.05 15.01 16.98
N ALA A 444 23.06 15.27 16.15
CA ALA A 444 23.27 14.46 14.96
C ALA A 444 23.78 13.07 15.35
N GLY A 445 23.50 12.05 14.54
CA GLY A 445 24.19 10.76 14.66
C GLY A 445 25.71 10.89 14.50
N ASP A 446 26.44 9.78 14.62
CA ASP A 446 27.89 9.75 14.35
C ASP A 446 28.20 10.13 12.89
N ASP A 447 27.22 10.03 11.99
CA ASP A 447 27.22 10.42 10.57
C ASP A 447 26.72 11.84 10.29
N GLY A 448 26.13 12.53 11.27
CA GLY A 448 25.61 13.89 11.09
C GLY A 448 24.16 13.99 10.62
N GLU A 449 23.40 12.90 10.55
CA GLU A 449 22.05 12.87 9.95
C GLU A 449 20.90 13.16 10.95
N GLY A 450 19.75 13.51 10.40
CA GLY A 450 18.46 13.65 11.06
C GLY A 450 17.84 12.30 11.47
N PRO A 451 16.59 12.26 11.94
CA PRO A 451 15.98 11.00 12.31
C PRO A 451 15.75 10.14 11.06
N GLY A 452 16.11 8.85 11.13
CA GLY A 452 15.96 7.90 10.00
C GLY A 452 14.67 7.08 10.04
N ARG A 453 13.78 7.34 11.03
CA ARG A 453 12.45 6.75 11.16
C ARG A 453 11.48 7.72 11.80
N GLY A 454 10.22 7.68 11.38
CA GLY A 454 9.08 8.34 11.99
C GLY A 454 7.83 7.49 11.90
N LEU A 455 6.89 7.68 12.83
CA LEU A 455 5.53 7.13 12.76
C LEU A 455 4.54 8.20 13.19
N SER A 456 3.34 8.17 12.59
CA SER A 456 2.17 8.88 13.09
C SER A 456 1.00 7.91 13.17
N LEU A 457 0.51 7.59 14.37
CA LEU A 457 -0.55 6.59 14.63
C LEU A 457 -1.35 7.01 15.87
N ASP A 458 -2.65 6.73 15.91
CA ASP A 458 -3.45 6.85 17.15
C ASP A 458 -3.16 5.65 18.07
N VAL A 459 -2.43 5.89 19.16
CA VAL A 459 -1.99 4.86 20.12
C VAL A 459 -2.32 5.24 21.57
N ASP A 460 -2.80 6.45 21.81
CA ASP A 460 -3.08 6.99 23.14
C ASP A 460 -4.45 7.71 23.20
N PRO A 461 -5.51 7.05 23.67
CA PRO A 461 -6.89 7.57 23.64
C PRO A 461 -7.10 8.80 24.56
N ARG A 462 -6.08 9.24 25.30
CA ARG A 462 -6.13 10.45 26.14
C ARG A 462 -5.98 11.73 25.32
N TYR A 463 -5.47 11.63 24.11
CA TYR A 463 -5.30 12.73 23.18
C TYR A 463 -6.12 12.42 21.92
N GLU A 464 -6.73 13.45 21.35
CA GLU A 464 -7.55 13.29 20.14
C GLU A 464 -6.66 13.33 18.91
N GLY A 465 -6.84 12.36 18.01
CA GLY A 465 -6.06 12.24 16.77
C GLY A 465 -4.83 11.35 16.92
N PHE A 466 -3.96 11.43 15.93
CA PHE A 466 -2.79 10.57 15.83
C PHE A 466 -1.62 11.20 16.59
N GLU A 467 -0.91 10.37 17.34
CA GLU A 467 0.38 10.72 17.91
C GLU A 467 1.50 10.58 16.89
N SER A 468 2.53 11.44 16.97
CA SER A 468 3.72 11.34 16.12
C SER A 468 5.01 11.20 16.94
N TRP A 469 5.93 10.36 16.48
CA TRP A 469 7.26 10.18 17.09
C TRP A 469 8.30 9.74 16.07
N VAL A 470 9.58 9.82 16.46
CA VAL A 470 10.72 9.50 15.59
C VAL A 470 11.76 8.66 16.33
N ALA A 471 12.68 8.05 15.57
CA ALA A 471 13.90 7.46 16.12
C ALA A 471 15.13 8.19 15.57
N GLY A 472 15.95 8.72 16.49
CA GLY A 472 17.22 9.38 16.17
C GLY A 472 17.19 10.89 16.35
N ALA A 473 18.28 11.54 15.92
CA ALA A 473 18.47 12.99 15.96
C ALA A 473 18.30 13.70 17.33
N GLY A 474 18.32 12.95 18.44
CA GLY A 474 18.07 13.48 19.78
C GLY A 474 16.64 13.94 20.04
N ILE A 475 15.70 13.66 19.13
CA ILE A 475 14.27 13.92 19.33
C ILE A 475 13.70 12.72 20.11
N THR A 476 13.09 12.98 21.26
CA THR A 476 12.59 11.92 22.17
C THR A 476 11.14 12.12 22.56
N GLY A 477 10.47 10.99 22.79
CA GLY A 477 9.08 10.91 23.19
C GLY A 477 8.10 11.04 22.03
N MET A 478 6.85 11.25 22.40
CA MET A 478 5.70 11.24 21.50
C MET A 478 4.97 12.58 21.57
N PHE A 479 4.43 13.04 20.45
CA PHE A 479 3.81 14.35 20.31
C PHE A 479 2.34 14.22 19.88
N ASP A 480 1.46 15.03 20.47
CA ASP A 480 0.07 15.15 20.01
C ASP A 480 0.00 15.91 18.67
N VAL A 481 -1.20 15.99 18.08
CA VAL A 481 -1.48 16.72 16.83
C VAL A 481 -1.10 18.22 16.86
N ARG A 482 -0.93 18.80 18.06
CA ARG A 482 -0.49 20.19 18.26
C ARG A 482 1.02 20.31 18.52
N GLY A 483 1.75 19.19 18.53
CA GLY A 483 3.18 19.13 18.77
C GLY A 483 3.58 19.21 20.25
N ASN A 484 2.64 19.05 21.18
CA ASN A 484 2.94 18.95 22.61
C ASN A 484 3.52 17.57 22.92
N LYS A 485 4.60 17.51 23.71
CA LYS A 485 5.17 16.23 24.14
C LYS A 485 4.27 15.61 25.21
N ILE A 486 3.78 14.40 24.96
CA ILE A 486 2.80 13.71 25.81
C ILE A 486 3.35 12.46 26.50
N SER A 487 4.49 11.95 26.03
CA SER A 487 5.21 10.83 26.62
C SER A 487 6.71 11.04 26.53
N GLU A 488 7.46 10.59 27.53
CA GLU A 488 8.92 10.52 27.51
C GLU A 488 9.43 9.26 26.79
N GLY A 489 8.67 8.15 26.86
CA GLY A 489 8.95 6.94 26.11
C GLY A 489 8.35 7.01 24.70
N ASN A 490 8.99 6.35 23.74
CA ASN A 490 8.48 6.19 22.40
C ASN A 490 8.27 4.69 22.08
N PRO A 491 7.20 4.34 21.35
CA PRO A 491 7.04 3.01 20.81
C PRO A 491 8.08 2.69 19.70
N SER A 492 8.08 1.45 19.21
CA SER A 492 8.88 1.06 18.03
C SER A 492 8.50 1.90 16.81
N VAL A 493 9.45 2.14 15.89
CA VAL A 493 9.26 3.06 14.75
C VAL A 493 9.47 2.32 13.42
N ASN A 494 8.38 1.78 12.87
CA ASN A 494 8.37 1.08 11.58
C ASN A 494 6.98 1.14 10.92
N PHE A 495 6.06 0.23 11.26
CA PHE A 495 4.70 0.19 10.72
C PHE A 495 3.65 0.34 11.84
N GLY A 496 2.50 0.91 11.50
CA GLY A 496 1.25 0.67 12.21
C GLY A 496 0.56 -0.58 11.69
N ILE A 497 -0.31 -1.18 12.51
CA ILE A 497 -1.19 -2.27 12.11
C ILE A 497 -2.44 -2.28 12.99
N PHE A 498 -3.62 -2.52 12.43
CA PHE A 498 -4.83 -2.82 13.19
C PHE A 498 -4.98 -4.33 13.38
N TRP A 499 -4.77 -4.80 14.61
CA TRP A 499 -4.62 -6.22 14.91
C TRP A 499 -5.58 -6.74 15.99
N ASP A 500 -5.86 -5.94 17.03
CA ASP A 500 -6.67 -6.37 18.17
C ASP A 500 -8.16 -6.05 18.04
N GLU A 501 -8.84 -5.68 19.12
CA GLU A 501 -10.29 -5.50 19.19
C GLU A 501 -10.73 -4.03 19.22
N ASP A 502 -9.82 -3.10 19.53
CA ASP A 502 -10.11 -1.68 19.62
C ASP A 502 -9.72 -0.92 18.33
N MET A 503 -9.87 0.41 18.34
CA MET A 503 -9.62 1.26 17.16
C MET A 503 -8.27 1.99 17.22
N LEU A 504 -7.48 1.78 18.27
CA LEU A 504 -6.11 2.27 18.31
C LEU A 504 -5.26 1.37 17.42
N SER A 505 -4.22 1.94 16.83
CA SER A 505 -3.24 1.16 16.08
C SER A 505 -2.34 0.36 17.03
N GLU A 506 -1.97 -0.84 16.61
CA GLU A 506 -0.81 -1.56 17.11
C GLU A 506 0.43 -1.15 16.31
N LEU A 507 1.58 -1.68 16.73
CA LEU A 507 2.88 -1.43 16.15
C LEU A 507 3.40 -2.71 15.54
N LEU A 508 3.77 -2.66 14.26
CA LEU A 508 4.44 -3.72 13.55
C LEU A 508 5.91 -3.34 13.34
N ASN A 509 6.83 -4.14 13.89
CA ASN A 509 8.26 -3.94 13.68
C ASN A 509 9.00 -5.28 13.63
N SER A 510 9.77 -5.50 12.56
CA SER A 510 10.33 -6.82 12.26
C SER A 510 9.19 -7.85 12.13
N THR A 511 9.20 -8.92 12.92
CA THR A 511 8.16 -9.97 12.93
C THR A 511 7.13 -9.79 14.04
N THR A 512 7.22 -8.71 14.82
CA THR A 512 6.49 -8.53 16.07
C THR A 512 5.37 -7.51 15.92
N VAL A 513 4.18 -7.87 16.37
CA VAL A 513 3.06 -6.96 16.62
C VAL A 513 2.97 -6.69 18.12
N SER A 514 2.92 -5.41 18.50
CA SER A 514 2.84 -4.98 19.90
C SER A 514 1.85 -3.85 20.10
N LYS A 515 1.22 -3.81 21.27
CA LYS A 515 0.31 -2.74 21.69
C LYS A 515 1.04 -1.74 22.58
N TRP A 516 0.85 -0.45 22.35
CA TRP A 516 1.33 0.59 23.26
C TRP A 516 0.45 0.67 24.52
N ASP A 517 1.04 0.46 25.69
CA ASP A 517 0.41 0.74 26.96
C ASP A 517 0.66 2.20 27.31
N TYR A 518 -0.27 3.06 26.91
CA TYR A 518 -0.18 4.51 27.09
C TYR A 518 -0.14 4.95 28.56
N LEU A 519 -0.64 4.13 29.50
CA LEU A 519 -0.55 4.43 30.94
C LEU A 519 0.82 4.09 31.50
N ALA A 520 1.41 2.97 31.08
CA ALA A 520 2.72 2.52 31.55
C ALA A 520 3.89 3.07 30.73
N GLY A 521 3.65 3.62 29.55
CA GLY A 521 4.68 4.15 28.65
C GLY A 521 5.59 3.06 28.07
N LYS A 522 5.03 1.90 27.68
CA LYS A 522 5.78 0.76 27.11
C LYS A 522 4.96 -0.03 26.09
N SER A 523 5.63 -0.76 25.20
CA SER A 523 4.97 -1.70 24.28
C SER A 523 4.88 -3.11 24.88
N ASN A 524 3.71 -3.75 24.76
CA ASN A 524 3.49 -5.15 25.13
C ASN A 524 3.32 -5.99 23.85
N VAL A 525 4.10 -7.06 23.70
CA VAL A 525 4.02 -7.95 22.53
C VAL A 525 2.69 -8.71 22.54
N LEU A 526 1.96 -8.66 21.42
CA LEU A 526 0.74 -9.44 21.19
C LEU A 526 1.02 -10.69 20.36
N PHE A 527 1.90 -10.57 19.38
CA PHE A 527 2.19 -11.62 18.41
C PHE A 527 3.62 -11.49 17.87
N ASP A 528 4.27 -12.62 17.60
CA ASP A 528 5.59 -12.66 16.95
C ASP A 528 5.68 -13.81 15.94
N ALA A 529 5.75 -13.46 14.65
CA ALA A 529 5.85 -14.40 13.56
C ALA A 529 7.14 -15.23 13.59
N ALA A 530 8.20 -14.79 14.29
CA ALA A 530 9.41 -15.58 14.47
C ALA A 530 9.16 -16.93 15.18
N SER A 531 8.11 -17.01 16.01
CA SER A 531 7.65 -18.26 16.64
C SER A 531 7.14 -19.29 15.62
N TYR A 532 6.91 -18.85 14.38
CA TYR A 532 6.51 -19.64 13.24
C TYR A 532 7.57 -19.57 12.13
N ASP A 533 8.85 -19.56 12.48
CA ASP A 533 9.99 -19.58 11.54
C ASP A 533 9.95 -18.49 10.44
N CYS A 534 9.25 -17.39 10.70
CA CYS A 534 9.23 -16.24 9.81
C CYS A 534 10.35 -15.26 10.12
N VAL A 535 10.70 -14.45 9.12
CA VAL A 535 11.69 -13.38 9.22
C VAL A 535 11.21 -12.16 8.43
N SER A 536 11.68 -10.99 8.83
CA SER A 536 11.46 -9.73 8.11
C SER A 536 12.41 -9.58 6.91
N ASN A 537 12.14 -8.57 6.10
CA ASN A 537 12.86 -8.23 4.88
C ASN A 537 13.69 -6.94 5.04
N ASN A 538 14.49 -6.63 4.02
CA ASN A 538 15.15 -5.33 3.85
C ASN A 538 16.13 -4.92 4.98
N GLY A 539 16.78 -5.90 5.61
CA GLY A 539 17.84 -5.67 6.59
C GLY A 539 17.34 -4.88 7.79
N THR A 540 17.96 -3.73 8.08
CA THR A 540 17.55 -2.90 9.22
C THR A 540 16.17 -2.26 9.03
N LYS A 541 15.67 -2.09 7.79
CA LYS A 541 14.29 -1.65 7.54
C LYS A 541 13.27 -2.60 8.16
N SER A 542 13.57 -3.90 8.20
CA SER A 542 12.82 -4.91 8.97
C SER A 542 11.33 -4.92 8.64
N THR A 543 10.98 -4.90 7.35
CA THR A 543 9.60 -4.81 6.86
C THR A 543 8.98 -6.20 6.71
N PRO A 544 7.63 -6.32 6.76
CA PRO A 544 6.95 -7.52 6.25
C PRO A 544 7.14 -7.64 4.73
N ALA A 545 6.69 -8.76 4.15
CA ALA A 545 6.47 -8.81 2.71
C ALA A 545 5.30 -7.90 2.32
N LEU A 546 4.23 -7.91 3.13
CA LEU A 546 3.08 -7.01 3.01
C LEU A 546 2.31 -6.94 4.35
N SER A 547 1.70 -5.81 4.65
CA SER A 547 0.68 -5.62 5.69
C SER A 547 -0.56 -5.00 5.06
N ALA A 548 -1.71 -5.68 5.11
CA ALA A 548 -2.94 -5.25 4.44
C ALA A 548 -4.18 -6.00 4.98
N ASP A 549 -5.37 -5.38 4.97
CA ASP A 549 -6.67 -6.10 5.02
C ASP A 549 -6.84 -6.90 3.72
N LEU A 550 -6.43 -8.17 3.74
CA LEU A 550 -6.44 -9.04 2.57
C LEU A 550 -7.69 -9.89 2.52
N PHE A 551 -8.26 -10.25 3.66
CA PHE A 551 -9.48 -11.04 3.82
C PHE A 551 -9.91 -10.95 5.29
N GLY A 552 -10.95 -11.68 5.69
CA GLY A 552 -11.48 -11.53 7.04
C GLY A 552 -12.24 -10.21 7.18
N ASP A 553 -12.23 -9.65 8.38
CA ASP A 553 -12.88 -8.36 8.64
C ASP A 553 -11.99 -7.17 8.26
N TRP A 554 -12.06 -6.06 8.98
CA TRP A 554 -11.33 -4.83 8.64
C TRP A 554 -9.89 -4.82 9.13
N ARG A 555 -9.52 -5.77 10.00
CA ARG A 555 -8.19 -5.82 10.60
C ARG A 555 -7.20 -6.40 9.61
N GLU A 556 -5.96 -5.99 9.77
CA GLU A 556 -4.95 -6.20 8.74
C GLU A 556 -4.25 -7.55 8.93
N GLU A 557 -4.12 -8.29 7.84
CA GLU A 557 -3.19 -9.39 7.74
C GLU A 557 -1.75 -8.88 7.65
N VAL A 558 -0.80 -9.71 8.11
CA VAL A 558 0.62 -9.50 7.87
C VAL A 558 1.25 -10.72 7.23
N MET A 559 2.01 -10.50 6.14
CA MET A 559 2.65 -11.53 5.35
C MET A 559 4.15 -11.54 5.60
N PHE A 560 4.68 -12.70 5.99
CA PHE A 560 6.12 -12.91 6.14
C PHE A 560 6.59 -14.14 5.38
N ARG A 561 7.82 -14.08 4.86
CA ARG A 561 8.49 -15.27 4.35
C ARG A 561 8.97 -16.16 5.49
N THR A 562 9.04 -17.47 5.24
CA THR A 562 9.79 -18.38 6.09
C THR A 562 11.30 -18.13 5.97
N ARG A 563 12.05 -18.54 7.00
CA ARG A 563 13.51 -18.43 7.03
C ARG A 563 14.18 -19.15 5.86
N ASP A 564 13.64 -20.29 5.46
CA ASP A 564 14.13 -21.07 4.32
C ASP A 564 13.63 -20.55 2.95
N GLY A 565 12.75 -19.54 2.95
CA GLY A 565 12.23 -18.88 1.75
C GLY A 565 11.27 -19.74 0.93
N LYS A 566 10.71 -20.82 1.48
CA LYS A 566 9.82 -21.72 0.73
C LYS A 566 8.33 -21.43 0.88
N GLU A 567 7.94 -20.60 1.85
CA GLU A 567 6.54 -20.22 2.03
C GLU A 567 6.43 -18.72 2.32
N LEU A 568 5.30 -18.14 1.93
CA LEU A 568 4.75 -16.96 2.60
C LEU A 568 3.71 -17.45 3.62
N ARG A 569 3.76 -16.88 4.82
CA ARG A 569 2.76 -17.09 5.86
C ARG A 569 1.99 -15.80 6.06
N ILE A 570 0.70 -15.86 5.81
CA ILE A 570 -0.23 -14.73 5.92
C ILE A 570 -0.96 -14.88 7.24
N PHE A 571 -0.57 -14.08 8.23
CA PHE A 571 -1.16 -14.11 9.55
C PHE A 571 -2.38 -13.21 9.59
N THR A 572 -3.47 -13.72 10.14
CA THR A 572 -4.69 -12.96 10.42
C THR A 572 -4.99 -13.02 11.91
N THR A 573 -5.59 -11.96 12.44
CA THR A 573 -5.97 -11.94 13.85
C THR A 573 -7.06 -12.97 14.15
N THR A 574 -7.03 -13.52 15.36
CA THR A 574 -8.11 -14.37 15.89
C THR A 574 -8.65 -13.84 17.21
N ILE A 575 -8.29 -12.59 17.54
CA ILE A 575 -8.87 -11.84 18.66
C ILE A 575 -10.30 -11.45 18.22
N PRO A 576 -11.36 -11.70 19.01
CA PRO A 576 -12.70 -11.28 18.62
C PRO A 576 -12.82 -9.75 18.48
N ALA A 577 -13.45 -9.27 17.42
CA ALA A 577 -13.70 -7.85 17.23
C ALA A 577 -14.78 -7.33 18.19
N LYS A 578 -14.77 -6.01 18.44
CA LYS A 578 -15.87 -5.31 19.13
C LYS A 578 -16.72 -4.44 18.22
N ASN A 579 -16.31 -4.31 16.96
CA ASN A 579 -16.88 -3.41 15.98
C ASN A 579 -16.79 -4.01 14.58
N ARG A 580 -17.41 -3.35 13.60
CA ARG A 580 -17.26 -3.65 12.19
C ARG A 580 -16.95 -2.36 11.44
N LEU A 581 -16.01 -2.43 10.52
CA LEU A 581 -15.73 -1.40 9.53
C LEU A 581 -15.83 -2.01 8.15
N PHE A 582 -16.00 -1.16 7.13
CA PHE A 582 -15.82 -1.61 5.76
C PHE A 582 -14.39 -2.10 5.58
N THR A 583 -14.18 -3.10 4.73
CA THR A 583 -12.83 -3.52 4.33
C THR A 583 -12.04 -2.29 3.90
N PHE A 584 -10.81 -2.14 4.40
CA PHE A 584 -9.94 -1.02 4.07
C PHE A 584 -9.50 -1.05 2.61
N MET A 585 -9.60 -2.20 1.94
CA MET A 585 -9.38 -2.26 0.49
C MET A 585 -10.48 -1.55 -0.32
N HIS A 586 -11.58 -1.13 0.31
CA HIS A 586 -12.58 -0.23 -0.29
C HIS A 586 -12.44 1.23 0.19
N ASP A 587 -11.44 1.54 1.00
CA ASP A 587 -10.93 2.90 1.20
C ASP A 587 -9.87 3.19 0.12
N PRO A 588 -10.11 4.15 -0.79
CA PRO A 588 -9.23 4.39 -1.93
C PRO A 588 -7.77 4.69 -1.55
N GLN A 589 -7.56 5.55 -0.55
CA GLN A 589 -6.22 5.94 -0.09
C GLN A 589 -5.48 4.74 0.52
N TYR A 590 -6.15 3.95 1.36
CA TYR A 590 -5.58 2.73 1.90
C TYR A 590 -5.23 1.73 0.79
N ARG A 591 -6.15 1.47 -0.14
CA ARG A 591 -5.92 0.54 -1.25
C ARG A 591 -4.76 0.97 -2.14
N GLN A 592 -4.62 2.26 -2.40
CA GLN A 592 -3.47 2.82 -3.13
C GLN A 592 -2.18 2.67 -2.33
N SER A 593 -2.26 2.75 -1.01
CA SER A 593 -1.13 2.46 -0.12
C SER A 593 -0.63 1.04 -0.21
N ILE A 594 -1.53 0.08 -0.38
CA ILE A 594 -1.14 -1.32 -0.65
C ILE A 594 -0.40 -1.44 -1.99
N ALA A 595 -0.79 -0.67 -3.01
CA ALA A 595 -0.10 -0.69 -4.30
C ALA A 595 1.33 -0.10 -4.23
N TRP A 596 1.56 0.94 -3.43
CA TRP A 596 2.89 1.55 -3.26
C TRP A 596 3.69 0.99 -2.09
N GLN A 597 3.17 0.08 -1.26
CA GLN A 597 3.86 -0.41 -0.06
C GLN A 597 5.23 -1.03 -0.34
N ASN A 598 5.43 -1.63 -1.51
CA ASN A 598 6.72 -2.19 -1.94
C ASN A 598 7.77 -1.14 -2.35
N VAL A 599 7.38 0.13 -2.43
CA VAL A 599 8.19 1.16 -3.10
C VAL A 599 9.32 1.65 -2.21
N ALA A 600 10.55 1.45 -2.68
CA ALA A 600 11.78 1.90 -2.03
C ALA A 600 11.86 1.54 -0.54
N TYR A 601 11.61 2.48 0.37
CA TYR A 601 11.50 2.19 1.81
C TYR A 601 10.03 2.14 2.19
N ASN A 602 9.52 0.91 2.30
CA ASN A 602 8.13 0.59 2.59
C ASN A 602 7.60 1.44 3.76
N GLN A 603 6.43 2.05 3.60
CA GLN A 603 5.71 2.77 4.67
C GLN A 603 4.39 2.05 4.97
N PRO A 604 3.85 2.17 6.20
CA PRO A 604 2.55 1.60 6.52
C PRO A 604 1.42 2.28 5.73
N PRO A 605 0.34 1.55 5.41
CA PRO A 605 -0.83 2.15 4.81
C PRO A 605 -1.62 3.02 5.80
N HIS A 606 -2.34 3.99 5.28
CA HIS A 606 -3.28 4.82 6.04
C HIS A 606 -4.64 4.86 5.35
N THR A 607 -5.71 4.92 6.13
CA THR A 607 -7.05 5.23 5.64
C THR A 607 -7.16 6.71 5.24
N GLY A 608 -8.05 7.02 4.30
CA GLY A 608 -8.42 8.40 3.93
C GLY A 608 -9.34 9.10 4.94
N PHE A 609 -9.59 8.47 6.10
CA PHE A 609 -10.42 8.99 7.19
C PHE A 609 -9.79 8.64 8.53
N TYR A 610 -10.12 9.41 9.57
CA TYR A 610 -9.67 9.13 10.94
C TYR A 610 -10.28 7.85 11.48
N ILE A 611 -9.42 6.93 11.91
CA ILE A 611 -9.77 5.75 12.68
C ILE A 611 -9.15 5.87 14.07
N GLY A 612 -10.00 5.72 15.08
CA GLY A 612 -9.59 5.84 16.46
C GLY A 612 -10.77 5.90 17.43
N PRO A 613 -10.50 6.02 18.73
CA PRO A 613 -11.51 6.20 19.74
C PRO A 613 -12.41 7.41 19.43
N ASN A 614 -13.71 7.27 19.65
CA ASN A 614 -14.70 8.33 19.39
C ASN A 614 -14.84 8.75 17.91
N MET A 615 -14.27 8.01 16.96
CA MET A 615 -14.54 8.25 15.55
C MET A 615 -16.06 8.22 15.29
N LYS A 616 -16.51 9.09 14.39
CA LYS A 616 -17.87 8.96 13.85
C LYS A 616 -17.93 7.65 13.05
N PRO A 617 -19.08 6.94 13.02
CA PRO A 617 -19.24 5.81 12.10
C PRO A 617 -18.79 6.23 10.69
N PRO A 618 -17.87 5.50 10.06
CA PRO A 618 -17.36 5.91 8.75
C PRO A 618 -18.52 5.94 7.77
N LYS A 619 -18.52 6.95 6.90
CA LYS A 619 -19.48 6.99 5.81
C LYS A 619 -19.22 5.79 4.90
N ARG A 620 -20.28 5.25 4.31
CA ARG A 620 -20.13 4.25 3.25
C ARG A 620 -19.20 4.81 2.15
N PRO A 621 -18.17 4.07 1.71
CA PRO A 621 -17.28 4.50 0.64
C PRO A 621 -18.05 4.88 -0.62
N ASN A 622 -17.71 6.03 -1.21
CA ASN A 622 -18.32 6.51 -2.45
C ASN A 622 -17.62 5.90 -3.67
N ILE A 623 -17.86 4.60 -3.88
CA ILE A 623 -17.17 3.80 -4.88
C ILE A 623 -18.15 3.13 -5.85
N GLU A 624 -17.70 2.92 -7.07
CA GLU A 624 -18.23 1.90 -7.97
C GLU A 624 -17.28 0.71 -7.95
N VAL A 625 -17.79 -0.48 -8.28
CA VAL A 625 -16.95 -1.67 -8.39
C VAL A 625 -16.92 -2.19 -9.82
N THR A 626 -15.78 -2.73 -10.21
CA THR A 626 -15.55 -3.34 -11.52
C THR A 626 -16.43 -4.58 -11.72
N LYS A 627 -16.41 -5.14 -12.93
CA LYS A 627 -17.20 -6.34 -13.23
C LYS A 627 -16.51 -7.58 -12.65
N ARG A 628 -17.24 -8.38 -11.86
CA ARG A 628 -16.76 -9.69 -11.41
C ARG A 628 -16.78 -10.73 -12.53
N HIS A 629 -15.68 -11.45 -12.71
CA HIS A 629 -15.50 -12.54 -13.67
C HIS A 629 -15.60 -13.89 -12.95
N LYS A 630 -16.83 -14.30 -12.58
CA LYS A 630 -17.02 -15.63 -11.98
C LYS A 630 -16.55 -16.72 -12.96
N GLN A 631 -15.52 -17.47 -12.60
CA GLN A 631 -15.15 -18.67 -13.36
C GLN A 631 -16.35 -19.63 -13.40
N ALA A 632 -16.70 -20.11 -14.60
CA ALA A 632 -17.63 -21.22 -14.71
C ALA A 632 -16.99 -22.43 -14.03
N LYS A 633 -17.52 -22.85 -12.88
CA LYS A 633 -17.03 -24.04 -12.15
C LYS A 633 -16.90 -25.20 -13.15
N ILE A 634 -15.67 -25.54 -13.53
CA ILE A 634 -15.42 -26.80 -14.23
C ILE A 634 -15.75 -27.86 -13.19
N SER A 635 -16.90 -28.53 -13.36
CA SER A 635 -17.24 -29.67 -12.53
C SER A 635 -16.16 -30.74 -12.75
N GLN A 636 -15.18 -30.82 -11.86
CA GLN A 636 -14.35 -32.01 -11.77
C GLN A 636 -15.27 -33.14 -11.32
N LYS A 637 -15.52 -34.07 -12.24
CA LYS A 637 -16.20 -35.33 -11.97
C LYS A 637 -15.29 -36.29 -11.22
#